data_AF-A0A834P2H8-F1
#
_entry.id   AF-A0A834P2H8-F1
#
_cell.length_a   1.000
_cell.length_b   1.000
_cell.length_c   1.000
_cell.angle_alpha   90.00
_cell.angle_beta   90.00
_cell.angle_gamma   90.00
#
_symmetry.space_group_name_H-M   'P 1'
#
loop_
_entity.id
_entity.type
_entity.pdbx_description
1 polymer ?
#
loop_
_entity_poly.entity_id
_entity_poly.type
_entity_poly.pdbx_seq_one_letter_code
_entity_poly.pdbx_strand_id
1 'polypeptide(L)'
;MSSIRGKPACPLRQFRCTNGRCIPMTWVCDKTDDCTDNSDEIPVLCKGTQQCGENDFKCVSGRCIPGIWHCDGEKDCDDDSDEDPNICKPRTCNNEEFQCSSGECIPNNWVCDHQNDCQDSLDEKHCNRTNNCTAEQFTCRSGNGECVALTWMCDDNPDCSDGSDEAECNDTCRSDEFTCANKHCIQQHWVCDHDDDCGDGSDEKNCSPTTCSPTTEFACSENYCITAQWRCDGDYDCPDHSDEIGCKGITSGQRPNHCDKKEFNCDDGVTCIHQTWVCDGDKDCPNGADESPQRCHNITCRPDQFQCEDRRTCIPGHLYCNDKAECSDGSDEKNCTMKAAVCNPLTQFECSEASCIPIESVCDKKMDCLNWEDERADLCNVDECAKNNGGCSQLCIDLPIGYRCDCKAGYKLIDNRTCDDIDECLEPGSCSQFCRNEKGTFKCNCAPGYLKDPKNLTRCKAAEGHASLLFARRHDIRKVALDRQEMTAIVNNTKMATALDFVFRTGMIFWSDITERKIYKAPIDEGNDRTVVIEDDLTTSDGLAVDWIYSHIYWTDSGKDTIELANFEGNMRKTLIKDRIQEPRAIALNPLDGWMFWTDWSDEARIERAGMDGSHRSVIIGHDIKWPNGLTLDLIGKRLYWVDAKLNFIASCNYDGSGRRTVLYSTEMLRHPFSITTFEDYVYWTDWDKETIFKANKFTGKDVELVTSVRSPQQPMVVHVYHPYRQPDGMNQCQAVNGHCSHLCLPAPKINSRSPLLSCACPDGLRLLSDGLMCVENVTTTVAPTTQQSAKPFHKLELQNITTTTHPITSMDNGKNDSASESTDPGLVAGIVIGVVSLGLLLLALVAVLCYRHYLHRNVTSMNFDNPVYRKTTEDQFSLEKNRFPHPAATVGEEAQEPLTSPGTNDYV
;
A
#
# COMPACT_ATOMS: atom_id res chain seq x y z
N MET A 1 -33.23 -4.96 49.13
CA MET A 1 -33.69 -6.29 48.65
C MET A 1 -32.76 -6.77 47.53
N SER A 2 -32.87 -8.03 47.12
CA SER A 2 -31.74 -8.81 46.58
C SER A 2 -31.20 -8.36 45.22
N SER A 3 -29.88 -8.58 45.03
CA SER A 3 -29.14 -8.33 43.79
C SER A 3 -29.47 -9.37 42.70
N ILE A 4 -29.68 -8.89 41.47
CA ILE A 4 -29.63 -9.71 40.25
C ILE A 4 -28.50 -9.16 39.38
N ARG A 5 -27.37 -9.87 39.31
CA ARG A 5 -26.30 -9.60 38.33
C ARG A 5 -26.59 -10.41 37.07
N GLY A 6 -26.45 -9.80 35.89
CA GLY A 6 -26.40 -10.55 34.64
C GLY A 6 -25.17 -11.46 34.62
N LYS A 7 -25.36 -12.76 34.33
CA LYS A 7 -24.27 -13.69 34.04
C LYS A 7 -23.83 -13.53 32.57
N PRO A 8 -22.55 -13.78 32.22
CA PRO A 8 -22.09 -13.74 30.83
C PRO A 8 -22.79 -14.78 29.93
N ALA A 9 -22.71 -14.55 28.62
CA ALA A 9 -23.12 -15.49 27.59
C ALA A 9 -22.03 -16.55 27.33
N CYS A 10 -22.43 -17.69 26.74
CA CYS A 10 -21.50 -18.73 26.31
C CYS A 10 -20.78 -18.33 25.00
N PRO A 11 -19.58 -18.87 24.73
CA PRO A 11 -18.91 -18.76 23.42
C PRO A 11 -19.72 -19.32 22.25
N LEU A 12 -19.29 -19.00 21.03
CA LEU A 12 -19.85 -19.55 19.79
C LEU A 12 -19.77 -21.09 19.77
N ARG A 13 -20.76 -21.72 19.13
CA ARG A 13 -20.97 -23.20 19.07
C ARG A 13 -21.22 -23.91 20.41
N GLN A 14 -21.55 -23.18 21.50
CA GLN A 14 -21.99 -23.79 22.77
C GLN A 14 -23.46 -23.48 23.09
N PHE A 15 -24.20 -24.53 23.47
CA PHE A 15 -25.53 -24.42 24.05
C PHE A 15 -25.44 -24.03 25.53
N ARG A 16 -26.46 -23.30 26.03
CA ARG A 16 -26.49 -22.76 27.39
C ARG A 16 -27.61 -23.41 28.19
N CYS A 17 -27.24 -24.31 29.08
CA CYS A 17 -28.11 -24.99 30.04
C CYS A 17 -28.85 -23.99 30.95
N THR A 18 -29.99 -24.39 31.51
CA THR A 18 -30.85 -23.49 32.30
C THR A 18 -30.15 -23.03 33.59
N ASN A 19 -29.35 -23.90 34.21
CA ASN A 19 -28.46 -23.58 35.34
C ASN A 19 -27.33 -22.56 35.01
N GLY A 20 -27.05 -22.35 33.72
CA GLY A 20 -26.03 -21.45 33.19
C GLY A 20 -24.66 -22.08 32.90
N ARG A 21 -24.56 -23.42 32.86
CA ARG A 21 -23.43 -24.15 32.25
C ARG A 21 -23.48 -23.98 30.73
N CYS A 22 -22.31 -24.06 30.09
CA CYS A 22 -22.18 -24.11 28.63
C CYS A 22 -21.71 -25.52 28.23
N ILE A 23 -22.31 -26.11 27.20
CA ILE A 23 -21.93 -27.41 26.64
C ILE A 23 -21.81 -27.31 25.10
N PRO A 24 -21.08 -28.19 24.41
CA PRO A 24 -21.03 -28.22 22.95
C PRO A 24 -22.44 -28.34 22.34
N MET A 25 -22.69 -27.66 21.23
CA MET A 25 -24.01 -27.71 20.57
C MET A 25 -24.30 -29.06 19.86
N THR A 26 -23.33 -29.97 19.86
CA THR A 26 -23.46 -31.38 19.49
C THR A 26 -24.06 -32.24 20.61
N TRP A 27 -23.94 -31.82 21.87
CA TRP A 27 -24.49 -32.53 23.05
C TRP A 27 -25.88 -31.98 23.39
N VAL A 28 -26.75 -31.97 22.38
CA VAL A 28 -28.11 -31.43 22.47
C VAL A 28 -29.01 -32.32 21.62
N CYS A 29 -29.95 -33.01 22.24
CA CYS A 29 -30.80 -34.02 21.61
C CYS A 29 -30.04 -35.31 21.19
N ASP A 30 -28.96 -35.65 21.91
CA ASP A 30 -28.19 -36.89 21.76
C ASP A 30 -28.64 -38.03 22.72
N LYS A 31 -29.51 -37.70 23.69
CA LYS A 31 -30.08 -38.54 24.77
C LYS A 31 -29.22 -38.68 26.02
N THR A 32 -28.26 -37.78 26.23
CA THR A 32 -27.44 -37.69 27.45
C THR A 32 -27.71 -36.39 28.24
N ASP A 33 -27.59 -36.41 29.57
CA ASP A 33 -27.82 -35.24 30.44
C ASP A 33 -26.50 -34.53 30.76
N ASP A 34 -25.92 -33.89 29.76
CA ASP A 34 -24.67 -33.14 29.87
C ASP A 34 -24.87 -31.77 30.54
N CYS A 35 -26.08 -31.22 30.46
CA CYS A 35 -26.47 -30.04 31.22
C CYS A 35 -26.59 -30.30 32.73
N THR A 36 -26.78 -31.55 33.18
CA THR A 36 -27.09 -31.96 34.58
C THR A 36 -28.40 -31.38 35.14
N ASP A 37 -29.21 -30.79 34.25
CA ASP A 37 -30.57 -30.33 34.49
C ASP A 37 -31.53 -30.69 33.33
N ASN A 38 -31.07 -31.57 32.41
CA ASN A 38 -31.82 -32.13 31.28
C ASN A 38 -32.40 -31.03 30.34
N SER A 39 -31.72 -29.87 30.23
CA SER A 39 -32.12 -28.73 29.38
C SER A 39 -31.81 -28.91 27.89
N ASP A 40 -30.81 -29.73 27.60
CA ASP A 40 -30.40 -30.29 26.31
C ASP A 40 -31.52 -31.15 25.72
N GLU A 41 -32.01 -32.12 26.49
CA GLU A 41 -32.98 -33.15 26.08
C GLU A 41 -34.46 -32.70 26.15
N ILE A 42 -34.74 -31.40 26.07
CA ILE A 42 -36.13 -30.89 26.16
C ILE A 42 -36.92 -31.24 24.87
N PRO A 43 -38.07 -31.98 24.94
CA PRO A 43 -38.85 -32.40 23.77
C PRO A 43 -39.54 -31.29 22.94
N VAL A 44 -39.26 -30.03 23.25
CA VAL A 44 -39.65 -28.85 22.47
C VAL A 44 -38.48 -28.35 21.62
N LEU A 45 -37.23 -28.54 22.10
CA LEU A 45 -36.00 -28.20 21.39
C LEU A 45 -35.70 -29.24 20.30
N CYS A 46 -35.83 -30.52 20.64
CA CYS A 46 -35.50 -31.67 19.78
C CYS A 46 -36.49 -31.96 18.63
N LYS A 47 -37.29 -30.97 18.20
CA LYS A 47 -38.29 -31.10 17.12
C LYS A 47 -37.84 -30.38 15.85
N GLY A 48 -36.73 -30.83 15.25
CA GLY A 48 -36.29 -30.27 13.97
C GLY A 48 -35.14 -30.95 13.21
N THR A 49 -34.31 -31.80 13.84
CA THR A 49 -33.00 -32.18 13.27
C THR A 49 -32.75 -33.69 13.27
N GLN A 50 -32.78 -34.33 12.10
CA GLN A 50 -32.19 -35.66 11.81
C GLN A 50 -32.00 -35.83 10.28
N GLN A 51 -31.03 -35.10 9.73
CA GLN A 51 -30.30 -35.48 8.51
C GLN A 51 -28.81 -35.31 8.84
N CYS A 52 -27.99 -36.33 8.59
CA CYS A 52 -26.53 -36.20 8.64
C CYS A 52 -26.08 -35.37 7.42
N GLY A 53 -24.87 -34.80 7.45
CA GLY A 53 -24.29 -34.10 6.31
C GLY A 53 -23.98 -35.04 5.14
N GLU A 54 -23.75 -34.49 3.95
CA GLU A 54 -23.48 -35.28 2.73
C GLU A 54 -22.17 -36.10 2.79
N ASN A 55 -21.28 -35.78 3.74
CA ASN A 55 -20.01 -36.47 3.99
C ASN A 55 -19.97 -37.22 5.34
N ASP A 56 -21.09 -37.37 6.03
CA ASP A 56 -21.17 -38.06 7.33
C ASP A 56 -21.70 -39.50 7.15
N PHE A 57 -21.00 -40.49 7.69
CA PHE A 57 -21.56 -41.84 7.81
C PHE A 57 -22.61 -41.89 8.92
N LYS A 58 -23.68 -42.67 8.72
CA LYS A 58 -24.75 -42.85 9.71
C LYS A 58 -24.72 -44.25 10.32
N CYS A 59 -24.28 -44.32 11.56
CA CYS A 59 -24.34 -45.52 12.38
C CYS A 59 -25.77 -46.08 12.46
N VAL A 60 -25.93 -47.39 12.61
CA VAL A 60 -27.24 -48.05 12.68
C VAL A 60 -28.01 -47.64 13.96
N SER A 61 -27.29 -47.31 15.04
CA SER A 61 -27.77 -46.62 16.26
C SER A 61 -28.40 -45.24 16.02
N GLY A 62 -28.13 -44.62 14.86
CA GLY A 62 -28.68 -43.33 14.44
C GLY A 62 -27.81 -42.11 14.76
N ARG A 63 -26.61 -42.33 15.30
CA ARG A 63 -25.49 -41.36 15.40
C ARG A 63 -24.92 -41.08 14.00
N CYS A 64 -24.42 -39.87 13.78
CA CYS A 64 -23.63 -39.53 12.59
C CYS A 64 -22.15 -39.41 13.00
N ILE A 65 -21.23 -39.94 12.20
CA ILE A 65 -19.78 -39.80 12.36
C ILE A 65 -19.16 -39.32 11.03
N PRO A 66 -17.97 -38.71 11.02
CA PRO A 66 -17.31 -38.30 9.78
C PRO A 66 -17.09 -39.48 8.85
N GLY A 67 -17.34 -39.34 7.54
CA GLY A 67 -17.16 -40.43 6.55
C GLY A 67 -15.71 -40.90 6.32
N ILE A 68 -14.75 -40.42 7.11
CA ILE A 68 -13.39 -40.97 7.21
C ILE A 68 -13.30 -42.08 8.27
N TRP A 69 -14.13 -42.06 9.31
CA TRP A 69 -14.23 -43.06 10.38
C TRP A 69 -15.21 -44.17 9.96
N HIS A 70 -14.91 -44.82 8.85
CA HIS A 70 -15.74 -45.88 8.27
C HIS A 70 -14.86 -46.74 7.35
N CYS A 71 -14.57 -47.96 7.79
CA CYS A 71 -13.54 -48.84 7.24
C CYS A 71 -12.11 -48.27 7.42
N ASP A 72 -11.83 -47.66 8.58
CA ASP A 72 -10.48 -47.27 9.00
C ASP A 72 -9.90 -48.17 10.11
N GLY A 73 -10.73 -49.03 10.72
CA GLY A 73 -10.32 -50.08 11.65
C GLY A 73 -10.37 -49.70 13.14
N GLU A 74 -10.75 -48.46 13.48
CA GLU A 74 -11.12 -48.10 14.85
C GLU A 74 -12.65 -48.20 15.05
N LYS A 75 -13.15 -47.91 16.26
CA LYS A 75 -14.57 -48.04 16.59
C LYS A 75 -15.15 -46.70 17.05
N ASP A 76 -15.89 -46.06 16.16
CA ASP A 76 -16.51 -44.74 16.37
C ASP A 76 -18.05 -44.77 16.45
N CYS A 77 -18.70 -45.75 15.82
CA CYS A 77 -20.09 -46.10 16.10
C CYS A 77 -20.18 -46.94 17.37
N ASP A 78 -21.03 -46.55 18.32
CA ASP A 78 -21.25 -47.30 19.57
C ASP A 78 -21.64 -48.79 19.31
N ASP A 79 -22.28 -49.03 18.16
CA ASP A 79 -22.79 -50.31 17.68
C ASP A 79 -21.96 -51.02 16.60
N ASP A 80 -20.67 -50.66 16.38
CA ASP A 80 -19.74 -51.39 15.48
C ASP A 80 -20.13 -51.37 13.98
N SER A 81 -21.08 -50.52 13.59
CA SER A 81 -21.70 -50.52 12.24
C SER A 81 -20.89 -49.81 11.15
N ASP A 82 -19.85 -49.10 11.56
CA ASP A 82 -18.77 -48.48 10.79
C ASP A 82 -17.78 -49.51 10.23
N GLU A 83 -17.50 -50.57 10.99
CA GLU A 83 -16.54 -51.63 10.64
C GLU A 83 -17.22 -52.97 10.26
N ASP A 84 -18.49 -52.95 9.80
CA ASP A 84 -19.21 -54.17 9.42
C ASP A 84 -18.47 -54.91 8.27
N PRO A 85 -17.99 -56.16 8.47
CA PRO A 85 -17.22 -56.91 7.48
C PRO A 85 -17.97 -57.29 6.19
N ASN A 86 -19.28 -56.98 6.10
CA ASN A 86 -20.10 -57.13 4.90
C ASN A 86 -20.19 -55.83 4.08
N ILE A 87 -19.89 -54.68 4.70
CA ILE A 87 -19.90 -53.33 4.10
C ILE A 87 -18.48 -52.94 3.71
N CYS A 88 -17.55 -53.07 4.65
CA CYS A 88 -16.13 -52.81 4.42
C CYS A 88 -15.51 -53.87 3.51
N LYS A 89 -14.76 -53.42 2.50
CA LYS A 89 -13.97 -54.29 1.62
C LYS A 89 -12.50 -53.99 1.83
N PRO A 90 -11.63 -55.02 1.89
CA PRO A 90 -10.21 -54.81 2.13
C PRO A 90 -9.59 -53.96 1.02
N ARG A 91 -8.79 -52.96 1.44
CA ARG A 91 -7.99 -52.15 0.52
C ARG A 91 -6.92 -53.04 -0.12
N THR A 92 -6.76 -52.94 -1.43
CA THR A 92 -5.55 -53.39 -2.13
C THR A 92 -4.63 -52.19 -2.26
N CYS A 93 -3.41 -52.29 -1.74
CA CYS A 93 -2.43 -51.20 -1.77
C CYS A 93 -2.12 -50.74 -3.22
N ASN A 94 -1.75 -49.47 -3.38
CA ASN A 94 -1.35 -48.88 -4.64
C ASN A 94 0.08 -49.30 -5.05
N ASN A 95 0.47 -49.04 -6.30
CA ASN A 95 1.79 -49.42 -6.82
C ASN A 95 2.99 -48.73 -6.11
N GLU A 96 2.73 -47.70 -5.29
CA GLU A 96 3.73 -46.94 -4.53
C GLU A 96 3.82 -47.39 -3.05
N GLU A 97 2.98 -48.36 -2.66
CA GLU A 97 2.83 -48.91 -1.31
C GLU A 97 3.20 -50.41 -1.30
N PHE A 98 3.97 -50.85 -0.30
CA PHE A 98 4.28 -52.26 -0.03
C PHE A 98 3.23 -52.87 0.90
N GLN A 99 2.72 -54.05 0.54
CA GLN A 99 1.70 -54.75 1.33
C GLN A 99 2.33 -55.75 2.31
N CYS A 100 2.17 -55.50 3.61
CA CYS A 100 2.53 -56.43 4.69
C CYS A 100 1.57 -57.64 4.72
N SER A 101 1.99 -58.80 5.26
CA SER A 101 1.12 -59.98 5.35
C SER A 101 -0.10 -59.83 6.26
N SER A 102 -0.06 -58.86 7.18
CA SER A 102 -1.18 -58.44 8.02
C SER A 102 -2.32 -57.77 7.23
N GLY A 103 -2.03 -57.21 6.05
CA GLY A 103 -2.94 -56.40 5.24
C GLY A 103 -2.58 -54.92 5.19
N GLU A 104 -1.69 -54.45 6.08
CA GLU A 104 -1.17 -53.08 6.11
C GLU A 104 -0.47 -52.67 4.80
N CYS A 105 -0.58 -51.39 4.45
CA CYS A 105 0.08 -50.77 3.31
C CYS A 105 1.09 -49.73 3.81
N ILE A 106 2.40 -50.02 3.71
CA ILE A 106 3.47 -49.07 4.08
C ILE A 106 4.10 -48.42 2.82
N PRO A 107 4.70 -47.23 2.90
CA PRO A 107 5.42 -46.65 1.77
C PRO A 107 6.56 -47.54 1.26
N ASN A 108 6.79 -47.63 -0.06
CA ASN A 108 7.88 -48.44 -0.63
C ASN A 108 9.30 -48.03 -0.17
N ASN A 109 9.48 -46.83 0.40
CA ASN A 109 10.74 -46.37 0.98
C ASN A 109 10.93 -46.77 2.46
N TRP A 110 9.96 -47.45 3.08
CA TRP A 110 10.05 -48.09 4.40
C TRP A 110 10.20 -49.62 4.26
N VAL A 111 10.91 -50.04 3.20
CA VAL A 111 11.23 -51.44 2.89
C VAL A 111 12.74 -51.55 2.82
N CYS A 112 13.34 -52.34 3.71
CA CYS A 112 14.79 -52.43 3.90
C CYS A 112 15.47 -51.15 4.46
N ASP A 113 14.77 -50.33 5.25
CA ASP A 113 15.35 -49.12 5.89
C ASP A 113 15.94 -49.39 7.29
N HIS A 114 15.89 -50.64 7.75
CA HIS A 114 16.30 -51.10 9.10
C HIS A 114 15.39 -50.67 10.26
N GLN A 115 14.16 -50.22 9.96
CA GLN A 115 13.10 -50.11 10.95
C GLN A 115 12.15 -51.33 10.86
N ASN A 116 10.96 -51.26 11.45
CA ASN A 116 10.02 -52.38 11.54
C ASN A 116 8.61 -51.79 11.48
N ASP A 117 8.16 -51.55 10.26
CA ASP A 117 6.95 -50.79 9.96
C ASP A 117 5.82 -51.74 9.53
N CYS A 118 6.18 -52.88 8.91
CA CYS A 118 5.34 -54.07 8.96
C CYS A 118 5.36 -54.68 10.37
N GLN A 119 4.18 -54.89 10.95
CA GLN A 119 4.00 -55.60 12.23
C GLN A 119 4.59 -57.02 12.24
N ASP A 120 4.69 -57.66 11.06
CA ASP A 120 5.30 -58.98 10.84
C ASP A 120 6.82 -58.94 10.51
N SER A 121 7.46 -57.75 10.50
CA SER A 121 8.77 -57.42 9.91
C SER A 121 9.02 -58.08 8.55
N LEU A 122 8.17 -57.82 7.57
CA LEU A 122 8.28 -58.41 6.22
C LEU A 122 9.02 -57.52 5.22
N ASP A 123 8.93 -56.21 5.43
CA ASP A 123 9.89 -55.17 5.04
C ASP A 123 11.35 -55.64 5.05
N GLU A 124 11.86 -56.08 6.20
CA GLU A 124 13.27 -56.42 6.41
C GLU A 124 13.63 -57.86 6.01
N LYS A 125 12.65 -58.77 5.93
CA LYS A 125 12.91 -60.23 5.85
C LYS A 125 13.20 -60.76 4.44
N HIS A 126 13.21 -59.93 3.39
CA HIS A 126 13.50 -60.42 2.03
C HIS A 126 14.32 -59.50 1.11
N CYS A 127 15.16 -58.62 1.69
CA CYS A 127 16.06 -57.80 0.88
C CYS A 127 17.16 -58.60 0.16
N ASN A 128 16.93 -58.92 -1.11
CA ASN A 128 17.92 -59.58 -1.97
C ASN A 128 18.96 -58.57 -2.47
N ARG A 129 20.12 -58.52 -1.79
CA ARG A 129 21.29 -57.70 -2.17
C ARG A 129 21.57 -57.76 -3.68
N THR A 130 21.30 -56.66 -4.38
CA THR A 130 21.66 -56.49 -5.79
C THR A 130 22.18 -55.06 -5.96
N ASN A 131 23.48 -54.90 -6.21
CA ASN A 131 24.13 -53.59 -6.21
C ASN A 131 23.60 -52.68 -7.33
N ASN A 132 22.92 -51.60 -6.95
CA ASN A 132 22.78 -50.37 -7.73
C ASN A 132 22.28 -49.26 -6.79
N CYS A 133 23.17 -48.38 -6.34
CA CYS A 133 22.75 -47.09 -5.79
C CYS A 133 22.12 -46.25 -6.91
N THR A 134 21.38 -45.18 -6.57
CA THR A 134 20.88 -44.25 -7.59
C THR A 134 22.03 -43.48 -8.26
N ALA A 135 21.75 -42.82 -9.39
CA ALA A 135 22.76 -42.05 -10.13
C ALA A 135 23.35 -40.84 -9.37
N GLU A 136 22.80 -40.53 -8.19
CA GLU A 136 23.16 -39.41 -7.32
C GLU A 136 23.86 -39.88 -6.02
N GLN A 137 24.20 -41.17 -5.93
CA GLN A 137 24.77 -41.82 -4.74
C GLN A 137 26.06 -42.61 -5.06
N PHE A 138 27.03 -42.55 -4.13
CA PHE A 138 28.27 -43.33 -4.18
C PHE A 138 28.13 -44.66 -3.43
N THR A 139 28.64 -45.75 -4.00
CA THR A 139 28.64 -47.07 -3.33
C THR A 139 29.92 -47.25 -2.52
N CYS A 140 29.80 -47.39 -1.20
CA CYS A 140 30.96 -47.63 -0.33
C CYS A 140 31.66 -48.97 -0.67
N ARG A 141 32.99 -48.95 -0.68
CA ARG A 141 33.87 -50.08 -1.02
C ARG A 141 33.81 -51.23 -0.02
N SER A 142 33.23 -50.99 1.17
CA SER A 142 32.91 -51.92 2.26
C SER A 142 32.21 -53.22 1.80
N GLY A 143 31.61 -53.23 0.60
CA GLY A 143 31.07 -54.44 -0.03
C GLY A 143 29.73 -54.89 0.57
N ASN A 144 29.16 -54.07 1.45
CA ASN A 144 27.90 -54.31 2.15
C ASN A 144 26.67 -53.80 1.39
N GLY A 145 26.87 -52.89 0.43
CA GLY A 145 25.79 -52.23 -0.33
C GLY A 145 25.38 -50.87 0.23
N GLU A 146 26.17 -50.27 1.12
CA GLU A 146 25.96 -48.91 1.61
C GLU A 146 26.10 -47.89 0.47
N CYS A 147 25.17 -46.93 0.44
CA CYS A 147 25.09 -45.85 -0.53
C CYS A 147 25.10 -44.50 0.21
N VAL A 148 26.17 -43.72 0.09
CA VAL A 148 26.22 -42.32 0.57
C VAL A 148 25.88 -41.36 -0.56
N ALA A 149 25.56 -40.10 -0.28
CA ALA A 149 25.31 -39.12 -1.33
C ALA A 149 26.59 -38.77 -2.11
N LEU A 150 26.49 -38.38 -3.39
CA LEU A 150 27.66 -37.85 -4.14
C LEU A 150 28.21 -36.52 -3.59
N THR A 151 27.57 -35.93 -2.58
CA THR A 151 28.05 -34.78 -1.81
C THR A 151 28.88 -35.19 -0.59
N TRP A 152 28.84 -36.45 -0.18
CA TRP A 152 29.60 -37.02 0.95
C TRP A 152 30.69 -37.93 0.36
N MET A 153 31.60 -37.27 -0.36
CA MET A 153 32.77 -37.87 -0.99
C MET A 153 33.82 -36.76 -1.11
N CYS A 154 34.95 -36.94 -0.44
CA CYS A 154 36.02 -35.96 -0.29
C CYS A 154 35.59 -34.71 0.48
N ASP A 155 34.79 -34.87 1.55
CA ASP A 155 34.32 -33.77 2.43
C ASP A 155 35.07 -33.68 3.78
N ASP A 156 36.17 -34.44 3.93
CA ASP A 156 36.94 -34.65 5.17
C ASP A 156 36.21 -35.46 6.28
N ASN A 157 34.98 -35.95 6.05
CA ASN A 157 34.27 -36.85 6.96
C ASN A 157 34.19 -38.30 6.41
N PRO A 158 34.56 -39.34 7.19
CA PRO A 158 34.37 -40.72 6.80
C PRO A 158 32.94 -41.20 7.12
N ASP A 159 32.00 -40.99 6.20
CA ASP A 159 30.59 -41.41 6.31
C ASP A 159 30.37 -42.87 5.86
N CYS A 160 31.16 -43.36 4.91
CA CYS A 160 31.26 -44.78 4.58
C CYS A 160 31.88 -45.57 5.76
N SER A 161 31.32 -46.75 6.07
CA SER A 161 31.74 -47.59 7.20
C SER A 161 33.22 -48.05 7.17
N ASP A 162 33.88 -47.96 6.01
CA ASP A 162 35.28 -48.24 5.78
C ASP A 162 36.13 -47.02 5.38
N GLY A 163 35.56 -45.81 5.38
CA GLY A 163 36.20 -44.55 4.95
C GLY A 163 36.59 -44.54 3.47
N SER A 164 35.83 -45.23 2.61
CA SER A 164 36.17 -45.43 1.19
C SER A 164 35.64 -44.37 0.23
N ASP A 165 34.80 -43.47 0.74
CA ASP A 165 34.58 -42.10 0.28
C ASP A 165 35.90 -41.32 0.26
N GLU A 166 36.57 -41.24 1.42
CA GLU A 166 37.78 -40.42 1.60
C GLU A 166 39.07 -41.11 1.11
N ALA A 167 39.09 -42.45 1.01
CA ALA A 167 40.33 -43.21 0.79
C ALA A 167 40.94 -43.12 -0.62
N GLU A 168 40.24 -42.61 -1.65
CA GLU A 168 40.78 -42.54 -3.02
C GLU A 168 40.37 -41.25 -3.78
N CYS A 169 40.26 -40.14 -3.05
CA CYS A 169 40.09 -38.79 -3.58
C CYS A 169 41.24 -38.36 -4.51
N ASN A 170 41.01 -38.47 -5.82
CA ASN A 170 42.03 -38.24 -6.84
C ASN A 170 42.14 -36.76 -7.25
N ASP A 171 42.67 -35.91 -6.36
CA ASP A 171 43.31 -34.59 -6.63
C ASP A 171 42.71 -33.72 -7.77
N THR A 172 41.39 -33.69 -7.93
CA THR A 172 40.66 -32.83 -8.88
C THR A 172 39.26 -32.54 -8.35
N CYS A 173 38.90 -31.26 -8.24
CA CYS A 173 37.56 -30.84 -7.82
C CYS A 173 36.50 -31.22 -8.87
N ARG A 174 35.22 -31.09 -8.49
CA ARG A 174 34.11 -31.37 -9.42
C ARG A 174 34.09 -30.38 -10.58
N SER A 175 33.38 -30.70 -11.66
CA SER A 175 33.32 -29.87 -12.88
C SER A 175 32.69 -28.48 -12.70
N ASP A 176 32.02 -28.30 -11.57
CA ASP A 176 31.28 -27.13 -11.08
C ASP A 176 32.09 -26.32 -10.02
N GLU A 177 33.34 -26.71 -9.77
CA GLU A 177 34.20 -26.19 -8.69
C GLU A 177 35.60 -25.83 -9.19
N PHE A 178 36.24 -24.88 -8.51
CA PHE A 178 37.59 -24.41 -8.80
C PHE A 178 38.60 -24.99 -7.80
N THR A 179 39.72 -25.50 -8.32
CA THR A 179 40.82 -26.04 -7.51
C THR A 179 41.84 -24.96 -7.18
N CYS A 180 41.87 -24.51 -5.92
CA CYS A 180 42.88 -23.64 -5.35
C CYS A 180 44.29 -24.26 -5.44
N ALA A 181 45.37 -23.46 -5.39
CA ALA A 181 46.74 -24.01 -5.49
C ALA A 181 47.15 -24.85 -4.27
N ASN A 182 46.58 -24.56 -3.10
CA ASN A 182 46.63 -25.42 -1.90
C ASN A 182 45.78 -26.71 -1.99
N LYS A 183 45.02 -26.91 -3.09
CA LYS A 183 44.05 -27.98 -3.36
C LYS A 183 42.69 -27.91 -2.65
N HIS A 184 42.33 -26.81 -1.98
CA HIS A 184 40.92 -26.63 -1.62
C HIS A 184 40.04 -26.54 -2.89
N CYS A 185 38.80 -27.01 -2.76
CA CYS A 185 37.75 -26.84 -3.76
C CYS A 185 36.82 -25.73 -3.28
N ILE A 186 36.61 -24.72 -4.12
CA ILE A 186 35.61 -23.67 -3.89
C ILE A 186 34.61 -23.66 -5.05
N GLN A 187 33.39 -23.18 -4.79
CA GLN A 187 32.35 -23.10 -5.80
C GLN A 187 32.71 -22.04 -6.86
N GLN A 188 32.47 -22.31 -8.14
CA GLN A 188 33.03 -21.51 -9.25
C GLN A 188 32.55 -20.04 -9.34
N HIS A 189 31.67 -19.59 -8.43
CA HIS A 189 31.28 -18.18 -8.30
C HIS A 189 32.11 -17.39 -7.27
N TRP A 190 32.90 -18.06 -6.42
CA TRP A 190 33.87 -17.48 -5.48
C TRP A 190 35.27 -17.40 -6.11
N VAL A 191 35.31 -17.01 -7.38
CA VAL A 191 36.54 -17.02 -8.20
C VAL A 191 36.54 -15.72 -8.97
N CYS A 192 37.45 -14.80 -8.62
CA CYS A 192 37.49 -13.44 -9.16
C CYS A 192 36.36 -12.52 -8.63
N ASP A 193 35.95 -12.73 -7.37
CA ASP A 193 35.01 -11.89 -6.62
C ASP A 193 35.67 -11.03 -5.51
N HIS A 194 37.01 -10.92 -5.55
CA HIS A 194 37.87 -10.01 -4.76
C HIS A 194 38.08 -10.34 -3.26
N ASP A 195 37.51 -11.43 -2.72
CA ASP A 195 37.85 -11.99 -1.40
C ASP A 195 38.85 -13.18 -1.52
N ASP A 196 39.34 -13.74 -0.40
CA ASP A 196 40.37 -14.81 -0.36
C ASP A 196 39.81 -16.11 0.25
N ASP A 197 38.89 -16.74 -0.47
CA ASP A 197 38.14 -17.92 -0.03
C ASP A 197 38.91 -19.23 -0.21
N CYS A 198 39.89 -19.27 -1.11
CA CYS A 198 40.95 -20.28 -1.13
C CYS A 198 41.84 -20.23 0.12
N GLY A 199 41.94 -19.08 0.82
CA GLY A 199 42.87 -18.85 1.94
C GLY A 199 44.37 -18.82 1.55
N ASP A 200 44.66 -18.83 0.25
CA ASP A 200 45.99 -18.60 -0.34
C ASP A 200 45.95 -17.63 -1.56
N GLY A 201 44.77 -17.07 -1.83
CA GLY A 201 44.41 -16.17 -2.91
C GLY A 201 44.53 -16.77 -4.32
N SER A 202 44.39 -18.08 -4.51
CA SER A 202 44.54 -18.72 -5.83
C SER A 202 43.36 -18.50 -6.78
N ASP A 203 42.16 -18.35 -6.23
CA ASP A 203 40.98 -17.71 -6.81
C ASP A 203 41.32 -16.41 -7.54
N GLU A 204 41.89 -15.46 -6.81
CA GLU A 204 42.23 -14.11 -7.27
C GLU A 204 43.53 -14.05 -8.10
N LYS A 205 44.11 -15.20 -8.45
CA LYS A 205 45.34 -15.30 -9.24
C LYS A 205 45.06 -15.88 -10.62
N ASN A 206 45.23 -15.01 -11.64
CA ASN A 206 45.10 -15.34 -13.06
C ASN A 206 43.64 -15.47 -13.56
N CYS A 207 42.74 -14.69 -12.95
CA CYS A 207 41.43 -14.32 -13.50
C CYS A 207 41.50 -13.96 -14.99
N SER A 208 40.64 -14.57 -15.80
CA SER A 208 40.43 -14.14 -17.18
C SER A 208 39.52 -12.91 -17.18
N PRO A 209 39.77 -11.88 -18.01
CA PRO A 209 39.03 -10.62 -17.94
C PRO A 209 37.53 -10.84 -18.20
N THR A 210 36.70 -10.42 -17.24
CA THR A 210 35.26 -10.68 -17.19
C THR A 210 34.55 -10.18 -18.45
N THR A 211 33.94 -11.09 -19.20
CA THR A 211 33.21 -10.75 -20.42
C THR A 211 31.79 -10.27 -20.10
N CYS A 212 31.65 -9.06 -19.53
CA CYS A 212 30.37 -8.35 -19.53
C CYS A 212 29.84 -8.25 -20.98
N SER A 213 28.52 -8.35 -21.16
CA SER A 213 27.89 -8.37 -22.49
C SER A 213 28.07 -7.02 -23.20
N PRO A 214 28.83 -6.94 -24.32
CA PRO A 214 29.23 -5.67 -24.93
C PRO A 214 28.10 -4.93 -25.67
N THR A 215 26.85 -5.39 -25.53
CA THR A 215 25.64 -4.77 -26.04
C THR A 215 24.70 -4.25 -24.94
N THR A 216 24.91 -4.64 -23.67
CA THR A 216 24.01 -4.35 -22.55
C THR A 216 24.72 -3.86 -21.29
N GLU A 217 25.98 -4.22 -21.08
CA GLU A 217 26.76 -3.86 -19.89
C GLU A 217 28.05 -3.07 -20.22
N PHE A 218 28.57 -2.38 -19.20
CA PHE A 218 29.91 -1.81 -19.17
C PHE A 218 30.71 -2.40 -17.99
N ALA A 219 31.96 -2.78 -18.26
CA ALA A 219 32.90 -3.24 -17.24
C ALA A 219 33.65 -2.07 -16.59
N CYS A 220 33.47 -1.88 -15.29
CA CYS A 220 34.37 -1.08 -14.45
C CYS A 220 35.78 -1.71 -14.45
N SER A 221 36.82 -0.99 -14.01
CA SER A 221 38.20 -1.51 -14.08
C SER A 221 38.48 -2.60 -13.04
N GLU A 222 37.74 -2.60 -11.93
CA GLU A 222 37.72 -3.63 -10.89
C GLU A 222 36.62 -4.70 -11.16
N ASN A 223 36.56 -5.24 -12.39
CA ASN A 223 35.67 -6.34 -12.85
C ASN A 223 34.14 -6.23 -12.68
N TYR A 224 33.62 -5.22 -11.97
CA TYR A 224 32.19 -4.99 -11.77
C TYR A 224 31.47 -4.63 -13.09
N CYS A 225 30.38 -5.33 -13.44
CA CYS A 225 29.56 -5.01 -14.62
C CYS A 225 28.36 -4.13 -14.20
N ILE A 226 28.26 -2.92 -14.74
CA ILE A 226 27.05 -2.06 -14.66
C ILE A 226 26.30 -2.06 -16.00
N THR A 227 25.09 -1.50 -16.07
CA THR A 227 24.39 -1.35 -17.36
C THR A 227 25.19 -0.40 -18.27
N ALA A 228 25.18 -0.65 -19.58
CA ALA A 228 25.85 0.23 -20.56
C ALA A 228 25.20 1.63 -20.68
N GLN A 229 24.08 1.88 -19.99
CA GLN A 229 23.45 3.21 -19.88
C GLN A 229 24.09 4.05 -18.78
N TRP A 230 24.58 3.44 -17.70
CA TRP A 230 25.18 4.09 -16.52
C TRP A 230 26.66 4.42 -16.73
N ARG A 231 27.04 4.75 -17.97
CA ARG A 231 28.43 5.00 -18.36
C ARG A 231 28.54 6.35 -19.06
N CYS A 232 29.22 7.31 -18.44
CA CYS A 232 29.19 8.72 -18.85
C CYS A 232 27.79 9.34 -18.70
N ASP A 233 27.06 8.99 -17.64
CA ASP A 233 25.75 9.58 -17.32
C ASP A 233 25.84 10.72 -16.29
N GLY A 234 26.91 10.74 -15.49
CA GLY A 234 27.26 11.80 -14.54
C GLY A 234 27.17 11.42 -13.05
N ASP A 235 26.62 10.25 -12.72
CA ASP A 235 26.71 9.65 -11.38
C ASP A 235 27.96 8.75 -11.27
N TYR A 236 28.23 8.21 -10.07
CA TYR A 236 29.26 7.19 -9.84
C TYR A 236 28.57 5.88 -9.44
N ASP A 237 28.21 5.07 -10.43
CA ASP A 237 27.57 3.76 -10.25
C ASP A 237 28.62 2.61 -10.27
N CYS A 238 29.83 2.84 -10.83
CA CYS A 238 31.03 2.00 -10.61
C CYS A 238 31.71 2.32 -9.26
N PRO A 239 32.08 1.31 -8.43
CA PRO A 239 32.82 1.52 -7.17
C PRO A 239 34.17 2.24 -7.32
N ASP A 240 34.81 2.09 -8.48
CA ASP A 240 36.11 2.68 -8.84
C ASP A 240 35.99 3.98 -9.65
N HIS A 241 34.77 4.44 -9.95
CA HIS A 241 34.45 5.60 -10.80
C HIS A 241 34.89 5.44 -12.28
N SER A 242 35.10 4.20 -12.78
CA SER A 242 35.55 3.93 -14.16
C SER A 242 34.50 4.15 -15.26
N ASP A 243 33.24 4.24 -14.88
CA ASP A 243 32.10 4.68 -15.69
C ASP A 243 32.33 6.08 -16.28
N GLU A 244 32.68 7.03 -15.41
CA GLU A 244 32.89 8.45 -15.73
C GLU A 244 34.32 8.75 -16.23
N ILE A 245 35.24 7.78 -16.14
CA ILE A 245 36.61 7.95 -16.63
C ILE A 245 36.70 7.75 -18.15
N GLY A 246 37.40 8.68 -18.81
CA GLY A 246 37.69 8.61 -20.25
C GLY A 246 36.52 9.02 -21.16
N CYS A 247 35.43 9.57 -20.60
CA CYS A 247 34.27 10.10 -21.32
C CYS A 247 34.63 11.24 -22.29
N LYS A 248 35.05 10.89 -23.51
CA LYS A 248 35.24 11.85 -24.61
C LYS A 248 33.88 12.40 -25.02
N GLY A 249 33.55 13.59 -24.53
CA GLY A 249 32.24 14.23 -24.65
C GLY A 249 31.57 14.01 -26.00
N ILE A 250 30.57 13.13 -26.02
CA ILE A 250 29.78 12.84 -27.21
C ILE A 250 28.84 14.03 -27.45
N THR A 251 28.97 14.62 -28.63
CA THR A 251 28.20 15.82 -29.00
C THR A 251 26.69 15.54 -28.98
N SER A 252 25.96 16.39 -28.26
CA SER A 252 24.49 16.51 -28.27
C SER A 252 23.89 16.18 -29.65
N GLY A 253 23.14 15.07 -29.75
CA GLY A 253 22.61 14.63 -31.04
C GLY A 253 21.72 13.38 -31.08
N GLN A 254 21.67 12.52 -30.05
CA GLN A 254 20.78 11.35 -30.06
C GLN A 254 20.47 10.76 -28.65
N ARG A 255 19.87 11.56 -27.76
CA ARG A 255 19.05 11.03 -26.65
C ARG A 255 17.59 10.88 -27.15
N PRO A 256 16.80 9.87 -26.72
CA PRO A 256 15.36 9.92 -26.86
C PRO A 256 14.83 11.14 -26.10
N ASN A 257 14.00 11.98 -26.72
CA ASN A 257 13.47 13.17 -26.05
C ASN A 257 12.57 12.75 -24.87
N HIS A 258 13.01 13.06 -23.65
CA HIS A 258 12.28 12.79 -22.40
C HIS A 258 11.00 13.66 -22.26
N CYS A 259 10.91 14.74 -23.03
CA CYS A 259 9.83 15.73 -22.99
C CYS A 259 8.86 15.56 -24.18
N ASP A 260 7.59 15.94 -24.03
CA ASP A 260 6.60 15.87 -25.12
C ASP A 260 6.93 16.89 -26.25
N LYS A 261 6.26 16.78 -27.40
CA LYS A 261 6.46 17.60 -28.62
C LYS A 261 6.07 19.09 -28.48
N LYS A 262 5.90 19.58 -27.25
CA LYS A 262 5.68 20.97 -26.88
C LYS A 262 6.60 21.41 -25.74
N GLU A 263 7.58 20.60 -25.40
CA GLU A 263 8.45 20.76 -24.24
C GLU A 263 9.91 20.63 -24.67
N PHE A 264 10.80 21.09 -23.80
CA PHE A 264 12.20 21.31 -24.09
C PHE A 264 13.06 20.82 -22.94
N ASN A 265 14.12 20.09 -23.29
CA ASN A 265 15.06 19.51 -22.33
C ASN A 265 16.15 20.53 -21.98
N CYS A 266 16.34 20.77 -20.69
CA CYS A 266 17.27 21.75 -20.11
C CYS A 266 18.77 21.37 -20.20
N ASP A 267 19.14 20.48 -21.12
CA ASP A 267 20.47 19.86 -21.30
C ASP A 267 21.07 19.13 -20.08
N ASP A 268 20.47 19.27 -18.90
CA ASP A 268 20.63 18.36 -17.75
C ASP A 268 20.15 16.93 -18.07
N GLY A 269 19.26 16.76 -19.06
CA GLY A 269 18.66 15.49 -19.42
C GLY A 269 17.39 15.13 -18.64
N VAL A 270 17.00 15.93 -17.64
CA VAL A 270 15.96 15.61 -16.65
C VAL A 270 14.85 16.66 -16.60
N THR A 271 15.18 17.96 -16.70
CA THR A 271 14.16 19.01 -16.60
C THR A 271 13.54 19.27 -17.97
N CYS A 272 12.22 19.14 -18.03
CA CYS A 272 11.39 19.48 -19.18
C CYS A 272 10.58 20.75 -18.89
N ILE A 273 10.86 21.83 -19.61
CA ILE A 273 10.09 23.08 -19.57
C ILE A 273 9.25 23.22 -20.85
N HIS A 274 8.21 24.08 -20.86
CA HIS A 274 7.40 24.26 -22.07
C HIS A 274 8.22 24.95 -23.18
N GLN A 275 8.03 24.57 -24.44
CA GLN A 275 8.85 25.04 -25.58
C GLN A 275 8.63 26.52 -25.94
N THR A 276 7.74 27.23 -25.24
CA THR A 276 7.65 28.69 -25.29
C THR A 276 8.60 29.39 -24.31
N TRP A 277 9.17 28.67 -23.34
CA TRP A 277 10.10 29.16 -22.32
C TRP A 277 11.56 28.86 -22.72
N VAL A 278 11.86 29.01 -24.00
CA VAL A 278 13.14 28.58 -24.59
C VAL A 278 13.66 29.69 -25.45
N CYS A 279 14.80 30.27 -25.06
CA CYS A 279 15.23 31.55 -25.58
C CYS A 279 14.12 32.60 -25.37
N ASP A 280 13.55 32.70 -24.16
CA ASP A 280 12.47 33.65 -23.82
C ASP A 280 12.82 34.68 -22.73
N GLY A 281 14.06 34.64 -22.23
CA GLY A 281 14.66 35.66 -21.36
C GLY A 281 14.85 35.26 -19.91
N ASP A 282 13.97 34.42 -19.39
CA ASP A 282 14.03 33.93 -18.02
C ASP A 282 14.78 32.59 -17.96
N LYS A 283 15.49 32.33 -16.85
CA LYS A 283 16.18 31.04 -16.62
C LYS A 283 15.25 30.08 -15.90
N ASP A 284 14.32 29.49 -16.64
CA ASP A 284 13.38 28.50 -16.16
C ASP A 284 14.04 27.10 -16.02
N CYS A 285 15.14 26.84 -16.72
CA CYS A 285 16.01 25.68 -16.52
C CYS A 285 16.98 25.86 -15.32
N PRO A 286 17.22 24.81 -14.51
CA PRO A 286 18.15 24.88 -13.36
C PRO A 286 19.57 25.34 -13.72
N ASN A 287 20.03 24.98 -14.91
CA ASN A 287 21.35 25.31 -15.44
C ASN A 287 21.37 26.57 -16.34
N GLY A 288 20.22 27.20 -16.61
CA GLY A 288 20.10 28.29 -17.59
C GLY A 288 20.46 27.88 -19.03
N ALA A 289 20.13 26.65 -19.42
CA ALA A 289 20.48 26.06 -20.72
C ALA A 289 19.44 26.35 -21.83
N ASP A 290 18.20 26.61 -21.42
CA ASP A 290 17.17 27.35 -22.18
C ASP A 290 17.75 28.60 -22.82
N GLU A 291 18.43 29.43 -22.03
CA GLU A 291 19.01 30.71 -22.43
C GLU A 291 20.48 30.61 -22.86
N SER A 292 20.95 29.40 -23.21
CA SER A 292 22.36 29.15 -23.54
C SER A 292 22.80 29.92 -24.80
N PRO A 293 23.89 30.72 -24.75
CA PRO A 293 24.41 31.46 -25.91
C PRO A 293 24.88 30.60 -27.10
N GLN A 294 24.96 29.28 -26.91
CA GLN A 294 25.31 28.27 -27.91
C GLN A 294 24.07 27.73 -28.65
N ARG A 295 22.88 27.85 -28.02
CA ARG A 295 21.59 27.38 -28.53
C ARG A 295 20.75 28.54 -29.05
N CYS A 296 20.61 29.59 -28.26
CA CYS A 296 19.90 30.81 -28.63
C CYS A 296 20.75 31.71 -29.52
N HIS A 297 20.39 31.81 -30.81
CA HIS A 297 20.93 32.83 -31.71
C HIS A 297 20.27 34.20 -31.53
N ASN A 298 18.99 34.23 -31.15
CA ASN A 298 18.31 35.39 -30.59
C ASN A 298 17.42 34.89 -29.45
N ILE A 299 17.39 35.61 -28.33
CA ILE A 299 16.47 35.39 -27.21
C ILE A 299 15.25 36.30 -27.38
N THR A 300 14.06 35.74 -27.41
CA THR A 300 12.79 36.39 -27.78
C THR A 300 11.99 36.71 -26.51
N CYS A 301 12.34 37.80 -25.85
CA CYS A 301 11.81 38.17 -24.54
C CYS A 301 10.27 38.18 -24.46
N ARG A 302 9.74 37.87 -23.28
CA ARG A 302 8.31 37.95 -22.95
C ARG A 302 7.73 39.36 -23.23
N PRO A 303 6.42 39.55 -23.51
CA PRO A 303 5.87 40.85 -23.95
C PRO A 303 6.01 42.01 -22.96
N ASP A 304 6.32 41.71 -21.70
CA ASP A 304 6.59 42.60 -20.56
C ASP A 304 8.09 42.81 -20.29
N GLN A 305 8.97 42.25 -21.13
CA GLN A 305 10.43 42.34 -21.05
C GLN A 305 11.02 43.00 -22.31
N PHE A 306 12.20 43.62 -22.15
CA PHE A 306 12.97 44.23 -23.24
C PHE A 306 14.16 43.36 -23.67
N GLN A 307 14.38 43.29 -24.98
CA GLN A 307 15.50 42.57 -25.61
C GLN A 307 16.68 43.51 -25.87
N CYS A 308 17.79 43.31 -25.16
CA CYS A 308 19.04 44.01 -25.42
C CYS A 308 19.53 43.77 -26.88
N GLU A 309 20.27 44.71 -27.46
CA GLU A 309 20.70 44.62 -28.88
C GLU A 309 21.74 43.49 -29.11
N ASP A 310 22.36 42.98 -28.05
CA ASP A 310 23.12 41.71 -28.01
C ASP A 310 22.25 40.47 -28.33
N ARG A 311 20.93 40.60 -28.25
CA ARG A 311 19.88 39.58 -28.42
C ARG A 311 20.06 38.35 -27.53
N ARG A 312 20.70 38.54 -26.37
CA ARG A 312 21.16 37.51 -25.43
C ARG A 312 20.91 37.86 -23.98
N THR A 313 20.51 39.08 -23.70
CA THR A 313 20.04 39.52 -22.40
C THR A 313 18.61 40.03 -22.55
N CYS A 314 17.68 39.46 -21.80
CA CYS A 314 16.38 40.08 -21.55
C CYS A 314 16.42 40.78 -20.20
N ILE A 315 15.82 41.95 -20.13
CA ILE A 315 15.63 42.69 -18.87
C ILE A 315 14.13 42.95 -18.71
N PRO A 316 13.57 42.88 -17.48
CA PRO A 316 12.22 43.34 -17.22
C PRO A 316 11.96 44.72 -17.83
N GLY A 317 10.78 44.94 -18.44
CA GLY A 317 10.51 46.15 -19.24
C GLY A 317 10.60 47.47 -18.47
N HIS A 318 10.58 47.43 -17.13
CA HIS A 318 10.82 48.56 -16.24
C HIS A 318 12.30 48.93 -16.05
N LEU A 319 13.23 48.16 -16.63
CA LEU A 319 14.67 48.42 -16.63
C LEU A 319 15.19 48.91 -17.99
N TYR A 320 14.33 49.03 -18.99
CA TYR A 320 14.66 49.61 -20.28
C TYR A 320 14.54 51.16 -20.24
N CYS A 321 15.53 51.87 -20.82
CA CYS A 321 15.57 53.33 -20.85
C CYS A 321 15.54 54.00 -19.46
N ASN A 322 16.23 53.42 -18.47
CA ASN A 322 16.17 53.79 -17.04
C ASN A 322 17.39 54.63 -16.55
N ASP A 323 18.25 55.12 -17.45
CA ASP A 323 19.54 55.80 -17.18
C ASP A 323 20.62 54.92 -16.50
N LYS A 324 20.49 53.60 -16.54
CA LYS A 324 21.47 52.64 -16.00
C LYS A 324 21.61 51.44 -16.94
N ALA A 325 22.85 51.06 -17.23
CA ALA A 325 23.12 49.94 -18.14
C ALA A 325 22.96 48.59 -17.41
N GLU A 326 21.81 47.96 -17.61
CA GLU A 326 21.49 46.60 -17.20
C GLU A 326 21.91 45.58 -18.28
N CYS A 327 21.74 45.95 -19.56
CA CYS A 327 22.29 45.23 -20.69
C CYS A 327 23.83 45.24 -20.66
N SER A 328 24.46 44.09 -20.88
CA SER A 328 25.94 43.97 -20.87
C SER A 328 26.66 44.80 -21.95
N ASP A 329 25.93 45.20 -22.99
CA ASP A 329 26.39 46.10 -24.05
C ASP A 329 25.93 47.56 -23.86
N GLY A 330 25.05 47.84 -22.90
CA GLY A 330 24.40 49.13 -22.66
C GLY A 330 23.44 49.56 -23.77
N SER A 331 22.80 48.63 -24.48
CA SER A 331 21.89 48.95 -25.60
C SER A 331 20.43 49.22 -25.20
N ASP A 332 20.07 48.89 -23.96
CA ASP A 332 18.92 49.48 -23.25
C ASP A 332 18.88 51.00 -23.37
N GLU A 333 20.02 51.68 -23.17
CA GLU A 333 20.08 53.15 -23.15
C GLU A 333 20.40 53.80 -24.51
N LYS A 334 20.65 53.04 -25.57
CA LYS A 334 21.18 53.58 -26.85
C LYS A 334 20.14 54.09 -27.84
N ASN A 335 18.97 53.44 -27.91
CA ASN A 335 17.98 53.69 -28.97
C ASN A 335 16.60 54.07 -28.41
N CYS A 336 16.60 54.71 -27.22
CA CYS A 336 15.44 55.30 -26.55
C CYS A 336 14.87 56.50 -27.33
N THR A 337 14.31 56.25 -28.52
CA THR A 337 13.72 57.28 -29.40
C THR A 337 12.62 58.09 -28.72
N MET A 338 11.94 57.47 -27.75
CA MET A 338 11.42 58.13 -26.54
C MET A 338 11.94 57.32 -25.35
N LYS A 339 12.79 57.90 -24.52
CA LYS A 339 12.26 58.74 -23.43
C LYS A 339 11.11 58.14 -22.59
N ALA A 340 11.03 56.83 -22.35
CA ALA A 340 9.98 56.22 -21.52
C ALA A 340 10.54 55.13 -20.60
N ALA A 341 10.78 55.48 -19.33
CA ALA A 341 11.06 54.49 -18.28
C ALA A 341 9.71 53.99 -17.76
N VAL A 342 9.46 52.69 -17.87
CA VAL A 342 8.21 52.08 -17.37
C VAL A 342 8.30 51.98 -15.85
N CYS A 343 8.00 53.09 -15.17
CA CYS A 343 8.12 53.24 -13.73
C CYS A 343 7.27 52.19 -12.99
N ASN A 344 7.75 51.70 -11.84
CA ASN A 344 7.03 50.68 -11.08
C ASN A 344 5.66 51.23 -10.61
N PRO A 345 4.51 50.76 -11.13
CA PRO A 345 3.21 51.38 -10.91
C PRO A 345 2.65 51.16 -9.49
N LEU A 346 3.39 50.44 -8.63
CA LEU A 346 3.09 50.31 -7.21
C LEU A 346 3.74 51.41 -6.36
N THR A 347 4.83 52.04 -6.82
CA THR A 347 5.68 52.93 -6.00
C THR A 347 6.15 54.21 -6.71
N GLN A 348 6.09 54.29 -8.04
CA GLN A 348 6.62 55.38 -8.87
C GLN A 348 5.59 55.85 -9.90
N PHE A 349 5.77 57.09 -10.37
CA PHE A 349 4.95 57.75 -11.39
C PHE A 349 5.81 58.20 -12.57
N GLU A 350 5.27 58.07 -13.78
CA GLU A 350 5.96 58.32 -15.06
C GLU A 350 5.64 59.72 -15.59
N CYS A 351 6.64 60.60 -15.62
CA CYS A 351 6.57 61.88 -16.34
C CYS A 351 6.80 61.68 -17.86
N SER A 352 6.33 62.60 -18.71
CA SER A 352 6.49 62.49 -20.18
C SER A 352 7.93 62.48 -20.74
N GLU A 353 8.96 62.69 -19.91
CA GLU A 353 10.38 62.59 -20.26
C GLU A 353 11.12 61.43 -19.53
N ALA A 354 10.44 60.34 -19.18
CA ALA A 354 10.96 59.16 -18.46
C ALA A 354 11.42 59.35 -17.00
N SER A 355 11.34 60.54 -16.42
CA SER A 355 11.73 60.70 -15.01
C SER A 355 10.72 60.00 -14.09
N CYS A 356 11.13 58.87 -13.49
CA CYS A 356 10.33 58.18 -12.48
C CYS A 356 10.45 58.88 -11.12
N ILE A 357 9.40 59.62 -10.74
CA ILE A 357 9.30 60.21 -9.40
C ILE A 357 8.60 59.23 -8.44
N PRO A 358 8.91 59.24 -7.13
CA PRO A 358 8.12 58.50 -6.14
C PRO A 358 6.65 58.93 -6.18
N ILE A 359 5.71 58.01 -5.96
CA ILE A 359 4.27 58.35 -5.89
C ILE A 359 3.97 59.42 -4.81
N GLU A 360 4.78 59.48 -3.75
CA GLU A 360 4.71 60.50 -2.70
C GLU A 360 5.21 61.90 -3.11
N SER A 361 5.87 62.04 -4.26
CA SER A 361 6.27 63.32 -4.88
C SER A 361 5.25 63.83 -5.91
N VAL A 362 4.23 63.03 -6.25
CA VAL A 362 3.13 63.45 -7.13
C VAL A 362 2.14 64.27 -6.31
N CYS A 363 1.63 65.38 -6.85
CA CYS A 363 0.61 66.22 -6.22
C CYS A 363 1.00 66.88 -4.87
N ASP A 364 2.31 67.05 -4.63
CA ASP A 364 2.90 67.66 -3.43
C ASP A 364 3.04 69.20 -3.51
N LYS A 365 2.80 69.79 -4.70
CA LYS A 365 2.91 71.20 -5.09
C LYS A 365 4.33 71.71 -5.38
N LYS A 366 5.25 70.80 -5.69
CA LYS A 366 6.50 71.10 -6.40
C LYS A 366 6.41 70.55 -7.82
N MET A 367 7.23 71.11 -8.70
CA MET A 367 7.36 70.66 -10.09
C MET A 367 8.53 69.67 -10.15
N ASP A 368 8.25 68.41 -9.84
CA ASP A 368 9.19 67.30 -9.85
C ASP A 368 9.18 66.58 -11.23
N CYS A 369 8.06 66.63 -11.97
CA CYS A 369 7.97 66.40 -13.43
C CYS A 369 8.11 67.72 -14.23
N LEU A 370 8.57 67.64 -15.49
CA LEU A 370 8.44 68.78 -16.41
C LEU A 370 6.97 69.09 -16.72
N ASN A 371 6.70 70.34 -17.11
CA ASN A 371 5.39 70.85 -17.52
C ASN A 371 4.23 70.77 -16.49
N TRP A 372 4.51 70.47 -15.21
CA TRP A 372 3.50 70.32 -14.15
C TRP A 372 2.52 69.16 -14.43
N GLU A 373 3.02 68.02 -14.92
CA GLU A 373 2.22 66.83 -15.22
C GLU A 373 1.88 66.01 -13.96
N ASP A 374 2.82 65.94 -13.03
CA ASP A 374 2.68 65.55 -11.61
C ASP A 374 1.66 66.40 -10.84
N GLU A 375 1.58 67.68 -11.17
CA GLU A 375 0.77 68.70 -10.50
C GLU A 375 -0.48 69.09 -11.30
N ARG A 376 -0.84 68.29 -12.31
CA ARG A 376 -1.85 68.70 -13.28
C ARG A 376 -3.24 68.77 -12.64
N ALA A 377 -3.68 69.99 -12.33
CA ALA A 377 -4.90 70.29 -11.58
C ALA A 377 -6.24 69.73 -12.14
N ASP A 378 -6.26 69.19 -13.36
CA ASP A 378 -7.41 68.46 -13.93
C ASP A 378 -7.53 67.00 -13.43
N LEU A 379 -6.42 66.42 -12.97
CA LEU A 379 -6.22 64.98 -12.67
C LEU A 379 -5.62 64.73 -11.27
N CYS A 380 -4.95 65.74 -10.72
CA CYS A 380 -4.23 65.67 -9.46
C CYS A 380 -5.16 65.67 -8.23
N ASN A 381 -5.04 64.66 -7.36
CA ASN A 381 -5.95 64.35 -6.24
C ASN A 381 -7.43 64.26 -6.65
N VAL A 382 -7.73 63.73 -7.84
CA VAL A 382 -9.10 63.55 -8.32
C VAL A 382 -9.60 62.16 -7.93
N ASP A 383 -10.36 62.10 -6.82
CA ASP A 383 -10.96 60.85 -6.33
C ASP A 383 -11.89 60.23 -7.39
N GLU A 384 -11.37 59.20 -8.05
CA GLU A 384 -12.02 58.45 -9.12
C GLU A 384 -12.74 57.23 -8.55
N CYS A 385 -12.28 56.74 -7.42
CA CYS A 385 -12.96 55.70 -6.63
C CYS A 385 -14.34 56.16 -6.12
N ALA A 386 -14.52 57.44 -5.78
CA ALA A 386 -15.82 58.03 -5.43
C ALA A 386 -16.86 57.91 -6.57
N LYS A 387 -16.44 57.76 -7.82
CA LYS A 387 -17.33 57.56 -8.97
C LYS A 387 -17.46 56.08 -9.30
N ASN A 388 -18.44 55.43 -8.67
CA ASN A 388 -18.78 54.03 -8.93
C ASN A 388 -17.59 53.06 -8.70
N ASN A 389 -16.79 53.31 -7.64
CA ASN A 389 -15.62 52.51 -7.27
C ASN A 389 -14.57 52.41 -8.38
N GLY A 390 -14.43 53.44 -9.25
CA GLY A 390 -13.59 53.38 -10.45
C GLY A 390 -14.04 52.34 -11.50
N GLY A 391 -15.19 51.69 -11.31
CA GLY A 391 -15.55 50.47 -12.05
C GLY A 391 -14.81 49.20 -11.58
N CYS A 392 -14.09 49.28 -10.46
CA CYS A 392 -13.51 48.14 -9.77
C CYS A 392 -14.58 47.33 -9.05
N SER A 393 -14.46 46.00 -9.10
CA SER A 393 -15.45 45.09 -8.52
C SER A 393 -15.40 44.96 -6.99
N GLN A 394 -14.25 45.22 -6.36
CA GLN A 394 -14.08 45.14 -4.90
C GLN A 394 -13.40 46.37 -4.31
N LEU A 395 -12.08 46.47 -4.37
CA LEU A 395 -11.34 47.62 -3.88
C LEU A 395 -10.95 48.51 -5.06
N CYS A 396 -11.03 49.81 -4.85
CA CYS A 396 -10.45 50.83 -5.70
C CYS A 396 -9.42 51.56 -4.83
N ILE A 397 -8.17 51.58 -5.28
CA ILE A 397 -7.08 52.31 -4.66
C ILE A 397 -6.87 53.56 -5.50
N ASP A 398 -7.30 54.69 -4.93
CA ASP A 398 -7.07 56.02 -5.46
C ASP A 398 -5.57 56.32 -5.37
N LEU A 399 -4.98 56.85 -6.44
CA LEU A 399 -3.59 57.27 -6.52
C LEU A 399 -3.56 58.80 -6.72
N PRO A 400 -2.44 59.49 -6.43
CA PRO A 400 -2.37 60.95 -6.58
C PRO A 400 -2.74 61.44 -8.00
N ILE A 401 -2.49 60.60 -9.02
CA ILE A 401 -3.07 60.70 -10.36
C ILE A 401 -3.56 59.29 -10.75
N GLY A 402 -4.84 59.15 -11.08
CA GLY A 402 -5.45 57.90 -11.50
C GLY A 402 -5.89 56.98 -10.35
N TYR A 403 -6.45 55.81 -10.69
CA TYR A 403 -6.81 54.76 -9.73
C TYR A 403 -6.40 53.37 -10.25
N ARG A 404 -6.24 52.41 -9.34
CA ARG A 404 -6.10 50.98 -9.66
C ARG A 404 -7.10 50.14 -8.91
N CYS A 405 -7.49 49.01 -9.49
CA CYS A 405 -8.38 48.05 -8.84
C CYS A 405 -7.58 47.00 -8.07
N ASP A 406 -8.10 46.60 -6.91
CA ASP A 406 -7.49 45.56 -6.08
C ASP A 406 -8.58 44.68 -5.45
N CYS A 407 -8.16 43.55 -4.89
CA CYS A 407 -9.04 42.52 -4.36
C CYS A 407 -8.89 42.36 -2.85
N LYS A 408 -9.97 41.93 -2.19
CA LYS A 408 -9.89 41.56 -0.77
C LYS A 408 -9.15 40.22 -0.64
N ALA A 409 -8.58 39.95 0.53
CA ALA A 409 -8.03 38.64 0.83
C ALA A 409 -9.06 37.53 0.52
N GLY A 410 -8.59 36.42 -0.08
CA GLY A 410 -9.45 35.36 -0.63
C GLY A 410 -9.91 35.58 -2.08
N TYR A 411 -9.51 36.68 -2.74
CA TYR A 411 -9.86 36.98 -4.14
C TYR A 411 -8.64 37.38 -4.97
N LYS A 412 -8.67 37.05 -6.27
CA LYS A 412 -7.64 37.38 -7.27
C LYS A 412 -8.21 38.23 -8.40
N LEU A 413 -7.39 39.14 -8.93
CA LEU A 413 -7.77 40.04 -10.01
C LEU A 413 -7.62 39.31 -11.37
N ILE A 414 -8.63 39.37 -12.23
CA ILE A 414 -8.63 38.77 -13.58
C ILE A 414 -8.43 39.88 -14.64
N ASP A 415 -9.46 40.69 -14.92
CA ASP A 415 -9.43 41.67 -16.02
C ASP A 415 -8.97 43.07 -15.56
N ASN A 416 -7.98 43.13 -14.66
CA ASN A 416 -7.49 44.34 -13.99
C ASN A 416 -8.58 45.20 -13.30
N ARG A 417 -9.77 44.62 -13.07
CA ARG A 417 -10.98 45.26 -12.48
C ARG A 417 -11.89 44.27 -11.76
N THR A 418 -12.01 43.07 -12.32
CA THR A 418 -12.82 41.95 -11.83
C THR A 418 -12.02 41.08 -10.85
N CYS A 419 -12.52 40.94 -9.63
CA CYS A 419 -11.97 40.06 -8.60
C CYS A 419 -12.83 38.80 -8.50
N ASP A 420 -12.23 37.64 -8.72
CA ASP A 420 -12.87 36.34 -8.59
C ASP A 420 -12.29 35.54 -7.42
N ASP A 421 -13.03 34.53 -6.98
CA ASP A 421 -12.74 33.69 -5.82
C ASP A 421 -11.40 32.94 -6.01
N ILE A 422 -10.59 32.86 -4.95
CA ILE A 422 -9.47 31.92 -4.89
C ILE A 422 -10.01 30.64 -4.26
N ASP A 423 -10.11 29.55 -5.03
CA ASP A 423 -10.47 28.25 -4.48
C ASP A 423 -9.24 27.63 -3.79
N GLU A 424 -9.06 27.94 -2.50
CA GLU A 424 -7.90 27.45 -1.74
C GLU A 424 -7.94 25.93 -1.52
N CYS A 425 -9.04 25.25 -1.84
CA CYS A 425 -9.13 23.79 -1.78
C CYS A 425 -8.47 23.08 -2.97
N LEU A 426 -8.09 23.82 -4.02
CA LEU A 426 -7.24 23.31 -5.10
C LEU A 426 -5.76 23.24 -4.68
N GLU A 427 -5.34 24.06 -3.72
CA GLU A 427 -3.96 24.03 -3.17
C GLU A 427 -3.85 22.94 -2.08
N PRO A 428 -3.08 21.85 -2.30
CA PRO A 428 -3.06 20.73 -1.37
C PRO A 428 -2.14 21.05 -0.18
N GLY A 429 -2.70 21.74 0.81
CA GLY A 429 -2.03 22.16 2.05
C GLY A 429 -2.86 23.13 2.90
N SER A 430 -3.85 23.80 2.28
CA SER A 430 -4.77 24.73 2.95
C SER A 430 -5.53 24.10 4.12
N CYS A 431 -5.86 22.80 4.02
CA CYS A 431 -6.45 21.99 5.10
C CYS A 431 -5.75 20.63 5.22
N SER A 432 -5.62 20.10 6.44
CA SER A 432 -5.07 18.74 6.68
C SER A 432 -5.88 17.61 6.03
N GLN A 433 -7.19 17.80 5.92
CA GLN A 433 -8.18 16.76 5.60
C GLN A 433 -9.25 17.31 4.66
N PHE A 434 -10.47 17.59 5.13
CA PHE A 434 -11.54 18.07 4.26
C PHE A 434 -11.52 19.59 4.14
N CYS A 435 -11.43 20.09 2.91
CA CYS A 435 -11.56 21.51 2.58
C CYS A 435 -12.95 21.78 1.99
N ARG A 436 -13.49 22.98 2.24
CA ARG A 436 -14.66 23.53 1.57
C ARG A 436 -14.39 25.00 1.27
N ASN A 437 -14.40 25.37 -0.01
CA ASN A 437 -14.36 26.77 -0.41
C ASN A 437 -15.70 27.47 -0.05
N GLU A 438 -15.63 28.67 0.49
CA GLU A 438 -16.74 29.62 0.67
C GLU A 438 -16.23 31.00 0.20
N LYS A 439 -17.09 31.87 -0.34
CA LYS A 439 -16.60 33.03 -1.11
C LYS A 439 -15.70 33.96 -0.29
N GLY A 440 -14.44 34.08 -0.70
CA GLY A 440 -13.38 34.84 -0.02
C GLY A 440 -12.79 34.18 1.24
N THR A 441 -13.10 32.91 1.53
CA THR A 441 -12.51 32.13 2.64
C THR A 441 -12.87 30.63 2.57
N PHE A 442 -11.87 29.76 2.47
CA PHE A 442 -12.05 28.35 2.77
C PHE A 442 -12.40 28.03 4.23
N LYS A 443 -12.97 26.83 4.44
CA LYS A 443 -13.32 26.27 5.74
C LYS A 443 -12.93 24.79 5.85
N CYS A 444 -11.89 24.51 6.62
CA CYS A 444 -11.48 23.13 6.91
C CYS A 444 -12.45 22.40 7.84
N ASN A 445 -12.60 21.10 7.64
CA ASN A 445 -13.28 20.15 8.53
C ASN A 445 -12.40 18.90 8.71
N CYS A 446 -12.52 18.24 9.87
CA CYS A 446 -11.79 17.02 10.17
C CYS A 446 -12.68 15.78 9.98
N ALA A 447 -12.06 14.63 9.73
CA ALA A 447 -12.71 13.33 9.66
C ALA A 447 -13.15 12.83 11.05
N PRO A 448 -14.07 11.85 11.15
CA PRO A 448 -14.40 11.20 12.41
C PRO A 448 -13.13 10.68 13.13
N GLY A 449 -13.04 10.92 14.44
CA GLY A 449 -11.84 10.64 15.23
C GLY A 449 -10.79 11.76 15.22
N TYR A 450 -10.91 12.78 14.36
CA TYR A 450 -9.98 13.91 14.34
C TYR A 450 -10.63 15.21 14.83
N LEU A 451 -9.87 15.98 15.62
CA LEU A 451 -10.25 17.29 16.15
C LEU A 451 -9.37 18.39 15.53
N LYS A 452 -9.87 19.62 15.51
CA LYS A 452 -9.08 20.78 15.09
C LYS A 452 -8.03 21.14 16.14
N ASP A 453 -6.81 21.47 15.73
CA ASP A 453 -5.80 22.00 16.65
C ASP A 453 -6.25 23.37 17.20
N PRO A 454 -6.34 23.57 18.53
CA PRO A 454 -6.71 24.85 19.12
C PRO A 454 -5.79 26.02 18.73
N LYS A 455 -4.55 25.75 18.29
CA LYS A 455 -3.59 26.75 17.81
C LYS A 455 -3.72 27.06 16.32
N ASN A 456 -4.27 26.15 15.52
CA ASN A 456 -4.46 26.37 14.09
C ASN A 456 -5.68 25.60 13.55
N LEU A 457 -6.73 26.34 13.21
CA LEU A 457 -8.04 25.82 12.78
C LEU A 457 -8.05 25.12 11.41
N THR A 458 -6.95 25.17 10.65
CA THR A 458 -6.76 24.38 9.43
C THR A 458 -6.20 22.98 9.69
N ARG A 459 -5.57 22.77 10.86
CA ARG A 459 -4.91 21.52 11.22
C ARG A 459 -5.86 20.55 11.92
N CYS A 460 -5.81 19.28 11.53
CA CYS A 460 -6.59 18.19 12.12
C CYS A 460 -5.67 17.17 12.80
N LYS A 461 -5.89 16.93 14.10
CA LYS A 461 -5.13 15.98 14.93
C LYS A 461 -6.01 14.85 15.45
N ALA A 462 -5.42 13.70 15.78
CA ALA A 462 -6.14 12.61 16.41
C ALA A 462 -6.77 13.05 17.75
N ALA A 463 -8.03 12.65 18.00
CA ALA A 463 -8.72 12.91 19.27
C ALA A 463 -8.18 12.03 20.40
N GLU A 464 -7.84 10.78 20.08
CA GLU A 464 -7.47 9.72 21.03
C GLU A 464 -6.38 8.83 20.40
N GLY A 465 -5.51 8.29 21.26
CA GLY A 465 -4.40 7.41 20.88
C GLY A 465 -3.02 8.08 20.90
N HIS A 466 -2.00 7.33 21.31
CA HIS A 466 -0.60 7.75 21.19
C HIS A 466 -0.02 7.15 19.90
N ALA A 467 0.42 8.00 18.97
CA ALA A 467 1.06 7.55 17.74
C ALA A 467 2.50 7.08 18.00
N SER A 468 2.86 5.94 17.44
CA SER A 468 4.23 5.41 17.44
C SER A 468 4.68 5.11 16.01
N LEU A 469 5.98 5.06 15.74
CA LEU A 469 6.50 4.41 14.54
C LEU A 469 6.88 2.98 14.90
N LEU A 470 6.41 2.02 14.11
CA LEU A 470 6.86 0.62 14.11
C LEU A 470 7.78 0.46 12.90
N PHE A 471 8.98 -0.08 13.08
CA PHE A 471 9.97 -0.21 12.00
C PHE A 471 10.81 -1.47 12.15
N ALA A 472 11.24 -2.04 11.03
CA ALA A 472 12.18 -3.15 11.00
C ALA A 472 13.62 -2.64 10.80
N ARG A 473 14.57 -3.35 11.40
CA ARG A 473 15.97 -3.39 11.01
C ARG A 473 16.30 -4.86 10.75
N ARG A 474 17.34 -5.16 9.96
CA ARG A 474 17.63 -6.54 9.49
C ARG A 474 17.51 -7.61 10.60
N HIS A 475 17.97 -7.31 11.82
CA HIS A 475 18.01 -8.27 12.96
C HIS A 475 17.04 -8.00 14.14
N ASP A 476 16.25 -6.92 14.12
CA ASP A 476 15.19 -6.69 15.11
C ASP A 476 14.05 -5.77 14.62
N ILE A 477 12.86 -5.95 15.20
CA ILE A 477 11.68 -5.09 14.96
C ILE A 477 11.46 -4.21 16.20
N ARG A 478 11.32 -2.90 15.98
CA ARG A 478 11.27 -1.89 17.04
C ARG A 478 10.08 -0.95 16.90
N LYS A 479 9.69 -0.37 18.03
CA LYS A 479 8.62 0.63 18.14
C LYS A 479 9.14 1.85 18.90
N VAL A 480 8.96 3.05 18.35
CA VAL A 480 9.31 4.33 19.00
C VAL A 480 8.09 5.23 19.15
N ALA A 481 7.84 5.72 20.37
CA ALA A 481 6.72 6.62 20.66
C ALA A 481 7.01 8.05 20.19
N LEU A 482 6.11 8.66 19.40
CA LEU A 482 6.35 9.98 18.78
C LEU A 482 6.29 11.16 19.76
N ASP A 483 5.73 10.95 20.96
CA ASP A 483 5.60 11.95 22.03
C ASP A 483 6.78 11.92 23.02
N ARG A 484 7.34 10.73 23.30
CA ARG A 484 8.40 10.51 24.29
C ARG A 484 9.78 10.21 23.69
N GLN A 485 9.86 9.88 22.40
CA GLN A 485 11.04 9.28 21.73
C GLN A 485 11.54 7.98 22.41
N GLU A 486 10.70 7.35 23.23
CA GLU A 486 11.00 6.10 23.94
C GLU A 486 10.95 4.93 22.95
N MET A 487 12.04 4.16 22.87
CA MET A 487 12.22 3.05 21.91
C MET A 487 12.16 1.70 22.61
N THR A 488 11.30 0.82 22.11
CA THR A 488 11.08 -0.54 22.60
C THR A 488 11.37 -1.55 21.50
N ALA A 489 11.99 -2.69 21.87
CA ALA A 489 12.17 -3.83 20.97
C ALA A 489 10.95 -4.76 21.09
N ILE A 490 10.44 -5.25 19.96
CA ILE A 490 9.23 -6.07 19.86
C ILE A 490 9.60 -7.52 19.49
N VAL A 491 10.41 -7.69 18.46
CA VAL A 491 10.98 -8.98 18.03
C VAL A 491 12.49 -8.82 18.01
N ASN A 492 13.21 -9.74 18.66
CA ASN A 492 14.67 -9.79 18.60
C ASN A 492 15.10 -10.99 17.74
N ASN A 493 16.32 -10.93 17.18
CA ASN A 493 16.95 -12.06 16.48
C ASN A 493 16.16 -12.54 15.24
N THR A 494 15.67 -11.59 14.43
CA THR A 494 15.35 -11.88 13.02
C THR A 494 16.64 -12.10 12.22
N LYS A 495 16.59 -12.80 11.10
CA LYS A 495 17.78 -13.01 10.26
C LYS A 495 17.92 -11.84 9.28
N MET A 496 16.90 -11.57 8.48
CA MET A 496 16.81 -10.41 7.59
C MET A 496 15.35 -9.99 7.38
N ALA A 497 14.79 -9.27 8.35
CA ALA A 497 13.44 -8.72 8.26
C ALA A 497 13.40 -7.52 7.28
N THR A 498 12.73 -7.68 6.15
CA THR A 498 12.64 -6.67 5.07
C THR A 498 11.34 -5.88 5.13
N ALA A 499 10.19 -6.55 5.09
CA ALA A 499 8.85 -5.96 5.11
C ALA A 499 8.06 -6.32 6.38
N LEU A 500 7.12 -5.45 6.76
CA LEU A 500 6.43 -5.47 8.05
C LEU A 500 5.11 -4.71 7.93
N ASP A 501 4.00 -5.30 8.37
CA ASP A 501 2.74 -4.59 8.60
C ASP A 501 2.02 -5.16 9.84
N PHE A 502 0.86 -4.61 10.20
CA PHE A 502 0.19 -4.94 11.48
C PHE A 502 -1.34 -4.98 11.37
N VAL A 503 -2.01 -5.48 12.41
CA VAL A 503 -3.45 -5.34 12.62
C VAL A 503 -3.68 -4.68 13.97
N PHE A 504 -4.03 -3.39 13.95
CA PHE A 504 -4.15 -2.59 15.18
C PHE A 504 -5.19 -3.15 16.15
N ARG A 505 -6.33 -3.64 15.64
CA ARG A 505 -7.45 -4.12 16.45
C ARG A 505 -7.10 -5.35 17.30
N THR A 506 -6.21 -6.21 16.82
CA THR A 506 -5.77 -7.42 17.52
C THR A 506 -4.38 -7.28 18.16
N GLY A 507 -3.61 -6.27 17.77
CA GLY A 507 -2.22 -6.11 18.18
C GLY A 507 -1.27 -7.10 17.52
N MET A 508 -1.63 -7.71 16.39
CA MET A 508 -0.74 -8.61 15.65
C MET A 508 0.21 -7.82 14.74
N ILE A 509 1.45 -8.28 14.62
CA ILE A 509 2.42 -7.85 13.60
C ILE A 509 2.73 -9.02 12.66
N PHE A 510 3.04 -8.71 11.40
CA PHE A 510 3.38 -9.66 10.35
C PHE A 510 4.64 -9.18 9.63
N TRP A 511 5.62 -10.04 9.37
CA TRP A 511 6.86 -9.66 8.67
C TRP A 511 7.39 -10.78 7.75
N SER A 512 8.09 -10.40 6.69
CA SER A 512 8.89 -11.32 5.87
C SER A 512 10.32 -11.40 6.41
N ASP A 513 10.90 -12.60 6.40
CA ASP A 513 12.34 -12.80 6.55
C ASP A 513 12.87 -13.51 5.29
N ILE A 514 13.64 -12.80 4.48
CA ILE A 514 14.11 -13.31 3.16
C ILE A 514 15.23 -14.34 3.27
N THR A 515 15.93 -14.39 4.41
CA THR A 515 16.94 -15.41 4.70
C THR A 515 16.32 -16.71 5.22
N GLU A 516 15.26 -16.64 6.02
CA GLU A 516 14.49 -17.83 6.42
C GLU A 516 13.45 -18.22 5.35
N ARG A 517 13.25 -17.39 4.31
CA ARG A 517 12.25 -17.49 3.22
C ARG A 517 10.82 -17.72 3.73
N LYS A 518 10.46 -17.05 4.82
CA LYS A 518 9.19 -17.27 5.53
C LYS A 518 8.53 -15.94 5.92
N ILE A 519 7.19 -15.94 5.93
CA ILE A 519 6.38 -14.85 6.49
C ILE A 519 5.89 -15.29 7.87
N TYR A 520 6.17 -14.48 8.89
CA TYR A 520 5.84 -14.72 10.28
C TYR A 520 4.73 -13.79 10.77
N LYS A 521 4.03 -14.19 11.85
CA LYS A 521 3.15 -13.34 12.65
C LYS A 521 3.38 -13.55 14.15
N ALA A 522 3.27 -12.49 14.93
CA ALA A 522 3.34 -12.53 16.40
C ALA A 522 2.49 -11.42 17.05
N PRO A 523 2.10 -11.55 18.34
CA PRO A 523 1.49 -10.46 19.10
C PRO A 523 2.53 -9.37 19.43
N ILE A 524 2.16 -8.09 19.36
CA ILE A 524 3.06 -6.95 19.62
C ILE A 524 3.56 -6.86 21.07
N ASP A 525 2.83 -7.44 22.02
CA ASP A 525 3.24 -7.55 23.43
C ASP A 525 4.24 -8.71 23.66
N GLU A 526 4.24 -9.73 22.80
CA GLU A 526 4.86 -11.04 23.02
C GLU A 526 5.60 -11.52 21.74
N GLY A 527 6.25 -10.60 21.03
CA GLY A 527 6.75 -10.77 19.65
C GLY A 527 7.79 -11.87 19.40
N ASN A 528 8.31 -12.51 20.45
CA ASN A 528 9.17 -13.69 20.32
C ASN A 528 8.38 -14.99 20.11
N ASP A 529 7.09 -15.03 20.47
CA ASP A 529 6.19 -16.17 20.17
C ASP A 529 5.71 -16.07 18.71
N ARG A 530 6.66 -16.33 17.79
CA ARG A 530 6.47 -16.19 16.35
C ARG A 530 5.89 -17.46 15.74
N THR A 531 4.74 -17.33 15.09
CA THR A 531 4.13 -18.39 14.30
C THR A 531 4.37 -18.13 12.81
N VAL A 532 4.57 -19.18 12.02
CA VAL A 532 4.70 -19.02 10.56
C VAL A 532 3.32 -18.84 9.93
N VAL A 533 3.26 -18.09 8.83
CA VAL A 533 2.08 -17.92 7.97
C VAL A 533 2.32 -18.57 6.61
N ILE A 534 3.47 -18.30 5.99
CA ILE A 534 3.89 -18.93 4.73
C ILE A 534 5.23 -19.61 4.99
N GLU A 535 5.26 -20.93 4.81
CA GLU A 535 6.44 -21.77 5.07
C GLU A 535 7.31 -22.05 3.84
N ASP A 536 6.72 -22.06 2.65
CA ASP A 536 7.32 -22.52 1.40
C ASP A 536 7.02 -21.58 0.22
N ASP A 537 7.76 -21.77 -0.87
CA ASP A 537 7.55 -21.07 -2.15
C ASP A 537 7.59 -19.53 -2.01
N LEU A 538 8.62 -19.02 -1.35
CA LEU A 538 8.99 -17.60 -1.30
C LEU A 538 10.46 -17.45 -1.72
N THR A 539 10.82 -16.40 -2.45
CA THR A 539 12.23 -16.15 -2.81
C THR A 539 12.74 -14.84 -2.21
N THR A 540 12.17 -13.68 -2.54
CA THR A 540 12.52 -12.37 -1.95
C THR A 540 11.28 -11.49 -1.75
N SER A 541 10.58 -11.69 -0.63
CA SER A 541 9.44 -10.86 -0.24
C SER A 541 9.88 -9.48 0.30
N ASP A 542 10.00 -8.53 -0.63
CA ASP A 542 10.46 -7.15 -0.40
C ASP A 542 9.37 -6.19 0.11
N GLY A 543 8.09 -6.57 -0.02
CA GLY A 543 6.94 -5.77 0.41
C GLY A 543 5.76 -6.59 0.92
N LEU A 544 5.07 -6.06 1.92
CA LEU A 544 4.01 -6.74 2.68
C LEU A 544 2.93 -5.73 3.07
N ALA A 545 1.65 -6.09 2.92
CA ALA A 545 0.53 -5.26 3.37
C ALA A 545 -0.66 -6.12 3.83
N VAL A 546 -1.38 -5.67 4.86
CA VAL A 546 -2.41 -6.45 5.53
C VAL A 546 -3.81 -5.83 5.38
N ASP A 547 -4.80 -6.65 5.02
CA ASP A 547 -6.22 -6.29 5.05
C ASP A 547 -6.82 -6.57 6.45
N TRP A 548 -6.88 -5.52 7.27
CA TRP A 548 -7.47 -5.56 8.62
C TRP A 548 -9.01 -5.69 8.66
N ILE A 549 -9.69 -5.71 7.51
CA ILE A 549 -11.15 -5.87 7.38
C ILE A 549 -11.49 -7.30 6.98
N TYR A 550 -10.84 -7.82 5.94
CA TYR A 550 -11.10 -9.15 5.36
C TYR A 550 -10.19 -10.26 5.86
N SER A 551 -9.15 -9.94 6.65
CA SER A 551 -8.19 -10.88 7.26
C SER A 551 -7.28 -11.61 6.27
N HIS A 552 -6.86 -10.88 5.23
CA HIS A 552 -5.92 -11.35 4.22
C HIS A 552 -4.59 -10.61 4.33
N ILE A 553 -3.52 -11.27 3.92
CA ILE A 553 -2.16 -10.71 3.78
C ILE A 553 -1.77 -10.75 2.30
N TYR A 554 -1.20 -9.65 1.82
CA TYR A 554 -0.74 -9.47 0.45
C TYR A 554 0.76 -9.20 0.48
N TRP A 555 1.51 -9.78 -0.46
CA TRP A 555 2.94 -9.51 -0.60
C TRP A 555 3.37 -9.42 -2.06
N THR A 556 4.46 -8.70 -2.25
CA THR A 556 5.29 -8.73 -3.46
C THR A 556 6.40 -9.75 -3.26
N ASP A 557 6.79 -10.45 -4.32
CA ASP A 557 7.98 -11.30 -4.35
C ASP A 557 8.77 -10.99 -5.62
N SER A 558 9.96 -10.41 -5.47
CA SER A 558 10.75 -9.87 -6.59
C SER A 558 11.54 -10.96 -7.32
N GLY A 559 12.02 -12.00 -6.63
CA GLY A 559 12.70 -13.14 -7.25
C GLY A 559 11.75 -14.15 -7.89
N LYS A 560 10.50 -13.73 -8.16
CA LYS A 560 9.39 -14.51 -8.72
C LYS A 560 8.59 -13.75 -9.77
N ASP A 561 8.76 -12.42 -9.87
CA ASP A 561 7.90 -11.53 -10.63
C ASP A 561 6.40 -11.62 -10.19
N THR A 562 6.07 -11.69 -8.89
CA THR A 562 4.67 -11.88 -8.43
C THR A 562 4.13 -10.88 -7.41
N ILE A 563 2.79 -10.75 -7.41
CA ILE A 563 1.97 -10.30 -6.28
C ILE A 563 1.01 -11.43 -5.91
N GLU A 564 1.04 -11.81 -4.64
CA GLU A 564 0.27 -12.93 -4.09
C GLU A 564 -0.56 -12.49 -2.87
N LEU A 565 -1.55 -13.29 -2.51
CA LEU A 565 -2.33 -13.14 -1.29
C LEU A 565 -2.49 -14.49 -0.56
N ALA A 566 -2.66 -14.43 0.76
CA ALA A 566 -3.18 -15.53 1.56
C ALA A 566 -4.11 -14.99 2.68
N ASN A 567 -4.83 -15.88 3.36
CA ASN A 567 -5.42 -15.58 4.66
C ASN A 567 -4.35 -15.59 5.78
N PHE A 568 -4.69 -15.10 6.98
CA PHE A 568 -3.76 -15.06 8.12
C PHE A 568 -3.28 -16.45 8.61
N GLU A 569 -3.93 -17.54 8.22
CA GLU A 569 -3.51 -18.92 8.50
C GLU A 569 -2.71 -19.57 7.35
N GLY A 570 -2.47 -18.86 6.24
CA GLY A 570 -1.65 -19.32 5.11
C GLY A 570 -2.28 -20.41 4.21
N ASN A 571 -3.30 -21.12 4.69
CA ASN A 571 -3.85 -22.31 4.04
C ASN A 571 -4.69 -22.04 2.77
N MET A 572 -5.01 -20.78 2.44
CA MET A 572 -5.66 -20.39 1.19
C MET A 572 -4.84 -19.32 0.46
N ARG A 573 -3.89 -19.77 -0.37
CA ARG A 573 -2.95 -18.93 -1.13
C ARG A 573 -3.38 -18.73 -2.59
N LYS A 574 -3.15 -17.53 -3.13
CA LYS A 574 -3.38 -17.19 -4.55
C LYS A 574 -2.38 -16.16 -5.09
N THR A 575 -1.78 -16.48 -6.23
CA THR A 575 -1.12 -15.54 -7.15
C THR A 575 -2.18 -14.65 -7.84
N LEU A 576 -2.08 -13.34 -7.66
CA LEU A 576 -2.95 -12.36 -8.33
C LEU A 576 -2.32 -11.82 -9.62
N ILE A 577 -1.08 -11.35 -9.52
CA ILE A 577 -0.35 -10.71 -10.62
C ILE A 577 0.95 -11.46 -10.86
N LYS A 578 1.22 -11.80 -12.12
CA LYS A 578 2.45 -12.46 -12.59
C LYS A 578 2.84 -12.11 -14.04
N ASP A 579 1.97 -11.40 -14.76
CA ASP A 579 2.20 -11.02 -16.15
C ASP A 579 2.73 -9.57 -16.19
N ARG A 580 3.86 -9.30 -16.84
CA ARG A 580 4.44 -7.94 -16.97
C ARG A 580 4.64 -7.22 -15.64
N ILE A 581 5.36 -7.86 -14.76
CA ILE A 581 5.85 -7.40 -13.48
C ILE A 581 7.26 -7.99 -13.38
N GLN A 582 8.20 -7.31 -12.75
CA GLN A 582 9.60 -7.78 -12.70
C GLN A 582 10.21 -7.50 -11.33
N GLU A 583 10.28 -6.23 -10.94
CA GLU A 583 10.92 -5.83 -9.69
C GLU A 583 9.91 -5.15 -8.73
N PRO A 584 8.85 -5.85 -8.30
CA PRO A 584 7.86 -5.30 -7.39
C PRO A 584 8.44 -5.13 -5.98
N ARG A 585 8.38 -3.92 -5.44
CA ARG A 585 8.88 -3.61 -4.09
C ARG A 585 7.74 -3.26 -3.13
N ALA A 586 7.42 -2.00 -2.92
CA ALA A 586 6.43 -1.61 -1.91
C ALA A 586 5.00 -1.84 -2.39
N ILE A 587 4.13 -2.33 -1.49
CA ILE A 587 2.70 -2.55 -1.72
C ILE A 587 1.87 -1.89 -0.62
N ALA A 588 0.69 -1.35 -0.96
CA ALA A 588 -0.22 -0.71 -0.01
C ALA A 588 -1.70 -0.90 -0.41
N LEU A 589 -2.57 -1.07 0.60
CA LEU A 589 -3.97 -1.46 0.43
C LEU A 589 -4.96 -0.38 0.89
N ASN A 590 -6.11 -0.31 0.22
CA ASN A 590 -7.30 0.41 0.67
C ASN A 590 -8.53 -0.54 0.72
N PRO A 591 -8.70 -1.33 1.80
CA PRO A 591 -9.82 -2.27 1.96
C PRO A 591 -11.22 -1.62 1.97
N LEU A 592 -11.33 -0.29 2.14
CA LEU A 592 -12.62 0.43 2.16
C LEU A 592 -13.21 0.66 0.76
N ASP A 593 -12.37 0.70 -0.28
CA ASP A 593 -12.81 0.83 -1.68
C ASP A 593 -12.29 -0.33 -2.58
N GLY A 594 -11.58 -1.32 -2.03
CA GLY A 594 -11.14 -2.53 -2.73
C GLY A 594 -9.97 -2.34 -3.70
N TRP A 595 -9.03 -1.44 -3.40
CA TRP A 595 -7.89 -1.13 -4.27
C TRP A 595 -6.54 -1.46 -3.61
N MET A 596 -5.62 -2.02 -4.39
CA MET A 596 -4.21 -2.20 -4.06
C MET A 596 -3.31 -1.40 -5.00
N PHE A 597 -2.17 -0.94 -4.49
CA PHE A 597 -1.17 -0.14 -5.19
C PHE A 597 0.21 -0.71 -4.92
N TRP A 598 1.10 -0.72 -5.92
CA TRP A 598 2.48 -1.15 -5.73
C TRP A 598 3.47 -0.37 -6.60
N THR A 599 4.75 -0.45 -6.24
CA THR A 599 5.87 0.04 -7.04
C THR A 599 6.59 -1.11 -7.73
N ASP A 600 7.07 -0.87 -8.94
CA ASP A 600 7.92 -1.78 -9.72
C ASP A 600 9.13 -0.95 -10.21
N TRP A 601 10.35 -1.40 -9.94
CA TRP A 601 11.59 -0.64 -10.18
C TRP A 601 12.47 -1.19 -11.32
N SER A 602 11.90 -2.05 -12.19
CA SER A 602 12.60 -2.60 -13.35
C SER A 602 12.87 -1.55 -14.45
N ASP A 603 13.43 -1.97 -15.60
CA ASP A 603 13.68 -1.11 -16.78
C ASP A 603 12.48 -0.22 -17.18
N GLU A 604 11.26 -0.72 -16.99
CA GLU A 604 10.00 0.02 -17.21
C GLU A 604 9.38 0.47 -15.86
N ALA A 605 10.19 1.09 -15.00
CA ALA A 605 9.83 1.54 -13.64
C ALA A 605 8.50 2.30 -13.58
N ARG A 606 7.65 1.95 -12.60
CA ARG A 606 6.24 2.36 -12.57
C ARG A 606 5.62 2.27 -11.18
N ILE A 607 4.51 3.00 -11.00
CA ILE A 607 3.55 2.77 -9.93
C ILE A 607 2.25 2.33 -10.56
N GLU A 608 1.69 1.24 -10.04
CA GLU A 608 0.48 0.61 -10.55
C GLU A 608 -0.61 0.53 -9.49
N ARG A 609 -1.84 0.33 -9.96
CA ARG A 609 -3.02 0.11 -9.14
C ARG A 609 -3.86 -1.01 -9.77
N ALA A 610 -4.38 -1.91 -8.94
CA ALA A 610 -5.40 -2.89 -9.31
C ALA A 610 -6.45 -3.02 -8.21
N GLY A 611 -7.54 -3.71 -8.48
CA GLY A 611 -8.44 -4.21 -7.44
C GLY A 611 -7.72 -5.20 -6.53
N MET A 612 -8.20 -5.33 -5.29
CA MET A 612 -7.68 -6.31 -4.32
C MET A 612 -8.03 -7.77 -4.69
N ASP A 613 -8.78 -7.97 -5.77
CA ASP A 613 -9.03 -9.23 -6.46
C ASP A 613 -8.16 -9.42 -7.74
N GLY A 614 -7.19 -8.53 -7.98
CA GLY A 614 -6.34 -8.50 -9.17
C GLY A 614 -6.99 -7.87 -10.42
N SER A 615 -8.28 -7.51 -10.37
CA SER A 615 -8.99 -6.93 -11.53
C SER A 615 -8.60 -5.47 -11.79
N HIS A 616 -9.00 -4.91 -12.93
CA HIS A 616 -8.87 -3.47 -13.23
C HIS A 616 -7.46 -2.86 -13.06
N ARG A 617 -6.41 -3.65 -13.30
CA ARG A 617 -5.01 -3.19 -13.28
C ARG A 617 -4.76 -2.04 -14.26
N SER A 618 -4.05 -1.02 -13.79
CA SER A 618 -3.66 0.18 -14.54
C SER A 618 -2.37 0.78 -13.99
N VAL A 619 -1.42 1.14 -14.87
CA VAL A 619 -0.30 2.02 -14.54
C VAL A 619 -0.84 3.41 -14.21
N ILE A 620 -0.43 4.00 -13.08
CA ILE A 620 -0.81 5.35 -12.65
C ILE A 620 0.34 6.36 -12.72
N ILE A 621 1.59 5.90 -12.62
CA ILE A 621 2.82 6.68 -12.87
C ILE A 621 3.78 5.79 -13.66
N GLY A 622 4.40 6.34 -14.71
CA GLY A 622 5.33 5.64 -15.62
C GLY A 622 6.20 6.61 -16.43
N HIS A 623 6.50 7.76 -15.82
CA HIS A 623 7.38 8.82 -16.32
C HIS A 623 8.01 9.51 -15.09
N ASP A 624 9.19 10.10 -15.25
CA ASP A 624 10.00 10.73 -14.19
C ASP A 624 10.04 9.90 -12.90
N ILE A 625 10.39 8.63 -13.07
CA ILE A 625 10.45 7.58 -12.05
C ILE A 625 11.56 6.62 -12.43
N LYS A 626 12.37 6.18 -11.45
CA LYS A 626 13.50 5.29 -11.65
C LYS A 626 13.59 4.24 -10.56
N TRP A 627 13.71 4.63 -9.29
CA TRP A 627 13.84 3.68 -8.19
C TRP A 627 12.77 3.87 -7.10
N PRO A 628 11.49 3.55 -7.39
CA PRO A 628 10.39 3.76 -6.45
C PRO A 628 10.39 2.75 -5.29
N ASN A 629 11.24 2.97 -4.30
CA ASN A 629 11.46 2.03 -3.20
C ASN A 629 10.27 1.90 -2.22
N GLY A 630 9.60 3.01 -1.88
CA GLY A 630 8.62 3.05 -0.80
C GLY A 630 7.30 3.70 -1.20
N LEU A 631 6.20 3.17 -0.67
CA LEU A 631 4.83 3.57 -1.01
C LEU A 631 3.93 3.70 0.23
N THR A 632 3.08 4.72 0.30
CA THR A 632 2.05 4.83 1.35
C THR A 632 0.81 5.59 0.91
N LEU A 633 -0.31 5.34 1.59
CA LEU A 633 -1.62 5.91 1.27
C LEU A 633 -2.16 6.79 2.40
N ASP A 634 -2.74 7.93 2.01
CA ASP A 634 -3.65 8.75 2.81
C ASP A 634 -5.09 8.39 2.43
N LEU A 635 -5.73 7.56 3.27
CA LEU A 635 -7.08 7.03 3.05
C LEU A 635 -8.17 8.12 3.11
N ILE A 636 -7.89 9.26 3.77
CA ILE A 636 -8.85 10.36 3.94
C ILE A 636 -8.78 11.29 2.72
N GLY A 637 -7.58 11.66 2.30
CA GLY A 637 -7.33 12.47 1.11
C GLY A 637 -7.45 11.70 -0.22
N LYS A 638 -7.57 10.36 -0.19
CA LYS A 638 -7.48 9.45 -1.35
C LYS A 638 -6.25 9.72 -2.21
N ARG A 639 -5.12 9.89 -1.53
CA ARG A 639 -3.87 10.37 -2.11
C ARG A 639 -2.72 9.43 -1.73
N LEU A 640 -1.83 9.22 -2.69
CA LEU A 640 -0.69 8.33 -2.61
C LEU A 640 0.59 9.17 -2.44
N TYR A 641 1.56 8.65 -1.69
CA TYR A 641 2.88 9.24 -1.47
C TYR A 641 3.94 8.16 -1.71
N TRP A 642 5.02 8.51 -2.41
CA TRP A 642 6.12 7.59 -2.68
C TRP A 642 7.47 8.28 -2.61
N VAL A 643 8.53 7.48 -2.48
CA VAL A 643 9.93 7.91 -2.56
C VAL A 643 10.61 7.31 -3.78
N ASP A 644 11.51 8.07 -4.41
CA ASP A 644 12.39 7.58 -5.48
C ASP A 644 13.85 7.74 -5.05
N ALA A 645 14.61 6.64 -5.10
CA ALA A 645 15.96 6.54 -4.54
C ALA A 645 17.11 6.82 -5.52
N LYS A 646 16.85 6.95 -6.84
CA LYS A 646 17.83 7.50 -7.81
C LYS A 646 17.50 8.96 -8.13
N LEU A 647 16.21 9.36 -8.06
CA LEU A 647 15.77 10.74 -8.29
C LEU A 647 15.69 11.61 -7.02
N ASN A 648 16.04 11.07 -5.84
CA ASN A 648 16.22 11.78 -4.56
C ASN A 648 15.02 12.65 -4.13
N PHE A 649 13.79 12.17 -4.35
CA PHE A 649 12.56 12.90 -4.03
C PHE A 649 11.50 12.10 -3.26
N ILE A 650 10.62 12.83 -2.58
CA ILE A 650 9.28 12.39 -2.16
C ILE A 650 8.26 13.05 -3.09
N ALA A 651 7.37 12.26 -3.69
CA ALA A 651 6.30 12.75 -4.55
C ALA A 651 4.93 12.23 -4.14
N SER A 652 3.87 12.83 -4.67
CA SER A 652 2.49 12.51 -4.32
C SER A 652 1.50 12.81 -5.44
N CYS A 653 0.57 11.88 -5.69
CA CYS A 653 -0.50 11.98 -6.67
C CYS A 653 -1.83 11.44 -6.10
N ASN A 654 -2.94 11.73 -6.75
CA ASN A 654 -4.24 11.11 -6.42
C ASN A 654 -4.24 9.63 -6.85
N TYR A 655 -5.18 8.83 -6.34
CA TYR A 655 -5.28 7.39 -6.64
C TYR A 655 -5.44 7.03 -8.13
N ASP A 656 -5.71 7.97 -9.02
CA ASP A 656 -5.80 7.80 -10.48
C ASP A 656 -4.55 8.33 -11.23
N GLY A 657 -3.50 8.72 -10.51
CA GLY A 657 -2.30 9.37 -11.06
C GLY A 657 -2.44 10.89 -11.24
N SER A 658 -3.65 11.46 -11.13
CA SER A 658 -3.88 12.90 -11.35
C SER A 658 -3.26 13.77 -10.25
N GLY A 659 -3.02 15.04 -10.58
CA GLY A 659 -2.52 16.02 -9.61
C GLY A 659 -1.17 15.65 -8.98
N ARG A 660 -0.29 14.99 -9.74
CA ARG A 660 1.11 14.71 -9.37
C ARG A 660 1.80 15.99 -8.91
N ARG A 661 2.60 15.89 -7.84
CA ARG A 661 3.57 16.91 -7.42
C ARG A 661 4.78 16.25 -6.76
N THR A 662 5.92 16.93 -6.81
CA THR A 662 7.01 16.71 -5.87
C THR A 662 6.65 17.38 -4.53
N VAL A 663 6.88 16.69 -3.41
CA VAL A 663 6.67 17.21 -2.04
C VAL A 663 7.99 17.69 -1.45
N LEU A 664 9.07 16.92 -1.64
CA LEU A 664 10.42 17.23 -1.20
C LEU A 664 11.41 16.69 -2.22
N TYR A 665 12.47 17.43 -2.51
CA TYR A 665 13.65 16.97 -3.24
C TYR A 665 14.88 17.36 -2.41
N SER A 666 15.80 16.43 -2.17
CA SER A 666 17.02 16.69 -1.40
C SER A 666 18.06 15.60 -1.59
N THR A 667 19.15 15.93 -2.28
CA THR A 667 20.34 15.06 -2.44
C THR A 667 21.08 14.79 -1.12
N GLU A 668 20.79 15.54 -0.05
CA GLU A 668 21.36 15.30 1.28
C GLU A 668 20.46 14.41 2.17
N MET A 669 19.14 14.59 2.13
CA MET A 669 18.20 13.96 3.08
C MET A 669 17.42 12.75 2.50
N LEU A 670 17.55 12.53 1.19
CA LEU A 670 16.90 11.45 0.42
C LEU A 670 17.92 10.77 -0.49
N ARG A 671 19.09 10.38 0.05
CA ARG A 671 20.18 9.79 -0.75
C ARG A 671 19.96 8.31 -1.03
N HIS A 672 19.32 7.60 -0.11
CA HIS A 672 18.84 6.23 -0.35
C HIS A 672 17.59 5.96 0.51
N PRO A 673 16.44 6.59 0.20
CA PRO A 673 15.19 6.34 0.90
C PRO A 673 14.66 4.93 0.59
N PHE A 674 14.24 4.20 1.62
CA PHE A 674 13.71 2.83 1.45
C PHE A 674 12.20 2.77 1.66
N SER A 675 11.69 3.27 2.80
CA SER A 675 10.27 3.18 3.15
C SER A 675 9.71 4.52 3.62
N ILE A 676 8.38 4.66 3.53
CA ILE A 676 7.65 5.90 3.74
C ILE A 676 6.30 5.62 4.40
N THR A 677 5.89 6.48 5.32
CA THR A 677 4.58 6.40 5.97
C THR A 677 4.03 7.79 6.31
N THR A 678 2.71 7.93 6.47
CA THR A 678 2.03 9.22 6.63
C THR A 678 1.06 9.24 7.80
N PHE A 679 1.09 10.31 8.60
CA PHE A 679 0.13 10.51 9.70
C PHE A 679 -0.06 12.01 9.99
N GLU A 680 -1.31 12.41 10.22
CA GLU A 680 -1.73 13.82 10.30
C GLU A 680 -1.19 14.64 9.11
N ASP A 681 -0.39 15.67 9.37
CA ASP A 681 0.23 16.55 8.36
C ASP A 681 1.64 16.11 7.96
N TYR A 682 2.14 14.99 8.50
CA TYR A 682 3.55 14.62 8.40
C TYR A 682 3.76 13.36 7.56
N VAL A 683 4.83 13.41 6.77
CA VAL A 683 5.43 12.26 6.10
C VAL A 683 6.69 11.86 6.88
N TYR A 684 6.92 10.56 7.00
CA TYR A 684 8.05 9.95 7.67
C TYR A 684 8.73 8.99 6.70
N TRP A 685 10.06 8.93 6.66
CA TRP A 685 10.79 7.99 5.80
C TRP A 685 12.05 7.45 6.45
N THR A 686 12.48 6.27 6.01
CA THR A 686 13.77 5.67 6.32
C THR A 686 14.78 5.96 5.21
N ASP A 687 16.01 6.28 5.58
CA ASP A 687 17.14 6.47 4.65
C ASP A 687 18.34 5.63 5.09
N TRP A 688 18.96 4.91 4.16
CA TRP A 688 20.07 3.97 4.42
C TRP A 688 21.45 4.63 4.54
N ASP A 689 21.67 5.81 3.94
CA ASP A 689 22.94 6.55 4.03
C ASP A 689 23.04 7.33 5.34
N LYS A 690 21.90 7.85 5.83
CA LYS A 690 21.81 8.57 7.11
C LYS A 690 21.44 7.68 8.30
N GLU A 691 21.19 6.39 8.07
CA GLU A 691 20.82 5.35 9.04
C GLU A 691 19.74 5.78 10.06
N THR A 692 18.72 6.51 9.59
CA THR A 692 17.79 7.21 10.47
C THR A 692 16.38 7.30 9.89
N ILE A 693 15.44 7.74 10.74
CA ILE A 693 14.06 8.05 10.35
C ILE A 693 13.90 9.57 10.36
N PHE A 694 13.57 10.13 9.20
CA PHE A 694 13.24 11.54 9.02
C PHE A 694 11.73 11.77 9.06
N LYS A 695 11.36 13.04 9.22
CA LYS A 695 9.99 13.55 9.22
C LYS A 695 9.97 14.91 8.53
N ALA A 696 8.95 15.17 7.72
CA ALA A 696 8.69 16.48 7.10
C ALA A 696 7.19 16.75 6.95
N ASN A 697 6.81 17.97 6.62
CA ASN A 697 5.45 18.34 6.28
C ASN A 697 5.03 17.70 4.93
N LYS A 698 3.98 16.87 4.92
CA LYS A 698 3.52 16.12 3.73
C LYS A 698 2.97 17.01 2.60
N PHE A 699 2.71 18.28 2.89
CA PHE A 699 2.16 19.24 1.93
C PHE A 699 3.22 20.14 1.29
N THR A 700 4.27 20.50 2.04
CA THR A 700 5.25 21.53 1.63
C THR A 700 6.69 21.05 1.59
N GLY A 701 7.00 19.85 2.08
CA GLY A 701 8.37 19.32 2.23
C GLY A 701 9.21 20.03 3.30
N LYS A 702 8.69 21.07 3.93
CA LYS A 702 9.39 21.87 4.95
C LYS A 702 9.37 21.17 6.31
N ASP A 703 10.09 21.77 7.26
CA ASP A 703 10.21 21.30 8.65
C ASP A 703 10.78 19.87 8.71
N VAL A 704 11.93 19.67 8.03
CA VAL A 704 12.66 18.39 8.02
C VAL A 704 13.35 18.18 9.37
N GLU A 705 12.92 17.16 10.11
CA GLU A 705 13.39 16.81 11.45
C GLU A 705 13.84 15.33 11.50
N LEU A 706 14.83 15.00 12.33
CA LEU A 706 15.14 13.61 12.67
C LEU A 706 14.22 13.14 13.80
N VAL A 707 13.52 12.02 13.61
CA VAL A 707 12.58 11.48 14.61
C VAL A 707 13.32 10.87 15.80
N THR A 708 14.43 10.21 15.53
CA THR A 708 15.27 9.52 16.51
C THR A 708 16.57 10.28 16.73
N SER A 709 16.81 10.76 17.96
CA SER A 709 18.04 11.44 18.37
C SER A 709 19.25 10.50 18.50
N VAL A 710 19.01 9.19 18.56
CA VAL A 710 20.03 8.14 18.54
C VAL A 710 20.13 7.60 17.11
N ARG A 711 21.31 7.76 16.47
CA ARG A 711 21.61 7.10 15.19
C ARG A 711 21.55 5.59 15.36
N SER A 712 20.74 4.90 14.55
CA SER A 712 20.79 3.46 14.39
C SER A 712 22.11 3.02 13.76
N PRO A 713 23.09 2.29 14.33
CA PRO A 713 24.26 1.84 13.57
C PRO A 713 23.95 0.60 12.70
N GLN A 714 22.75 0.59 12.11
CA GLN A 714 22.13 -0.49 11.34
C GLN A 714 21.04 0.14 10.46
N GLN A 715 21.09 -0.11 9.15
CA GLN A 715 20.13 0.37 8.16
C GLN A 715 18.67 0.09 8.59
N PRO A 716 17.82 1.13 8.69
CA PRO A 716 16.39 0.95 8.93
C PRO A 716 15.71 0.56 7.62
N MET A 717 14.91 -0.52 7.66
CA MET A 717 14.19 -1.06 6.51
C MET A 717 12.84 -0.35 6.40
N VAL A 718 11.74 -1.10 6.50
CA VAL A 718 10.35 -0.61 6.46
C VAL A 718 9.94 0.19 7.71
N VAL A 719 9.10 1.22 7.55
CA VAL A 719 8.55 2.05 8.65
C VAL A 719 7.05 2.33 8.49
N HIS A 720 6.24 2.05 9.50
CA HIS A 720 4.79 2.24 9.52
C HIS A 720 4.36 3.02 10.77
N VAL A 721 3.39 3.95 10.65
CA VAL A 721 2.79 4.59 11.85
C VAL A 721 1.79 3.64 12.51
N TYR A 722 2.07 3.24 13.75
CA TYR A 722 1.19 2.43 14.58
C TYR A 722 0.17 3.33 15.30
N HIS A 723 -1.05 3.43 14.74
CA HIS A 723 -2.16 4.23 15.28
C HIS A 723 -3.52 3.69 14.77
N PRO A 724 -4.62 3.70 15.55
CA PRO A 724 -5.91 3.14 15.11
C PRO A 724 -6.42 3.80 13.82
N TYR A 725 -6.30 5.12 13.69
CA TYR A 725 -6.78 5.84 12.50
C TYR A 725 -5.95 5.65 11.22
N ARG A 726 -4.88 4.83 11.24
CA ARG A 726 -4.26 4.29 10.01
C ARG A 726 -5.05 3.11 9.44
N GLN A 727 -5.81 2.41 10.29
CA GLN A 727 -6.64 1.25 9.95
C GLN A 727 -8.10 1.50 10.37
N PRO A 728 -8.79 2.44 9.70
CA PRO A 728 -10.19 2.77 10.01
C PRO A 728 -11.11 1.54 9.92
N ASP A 729 -12.09 1.49 10.83
CA ASP A 729 -13.13 0.46 10.82
C ASP A 729 -13.98 0.52 9.54
N GLY A 730 -14.22 -0.65 8.94
CA GLY A 730 -15.16 -0.83 7.84
C GLY A 730 -15.92 -2.14 7.97
N MET A 731 -17.00 -2.26 7.20
CA MET A 731 -17.89 -3.42 7.22
C MET A 731 -17.35 -4.51 6.29
N ASN A 732 -16.88 -5.62 6.87
CA ASN A 732 -16.55 -6.83 6.12
C ASN A 732 -17.84 -7.42 5.54
N GLN A 733 -17.94 -7.46 4.21
CA GLN A 733 -19.13 -7.96 3.52
C GLN A 733 -19.12 -9.48 3.32
N CYS A 734 -17.94 -10.13 3.40
CA CYS A 734 -17.79 -11.59 3.37
C CYS A 734 -18.29 -12.26 4.65
N GLN A 735 -18.48 -11.51 5.75
CA GLN A 735 -18.88 -12.04 7.06
C GLN A 735 -20.20 -12.87 7.01
N ALA A 736 -21.09 -12.59 6.05
CA ALA A 736 -22.23 -13.44 5.75
C ALA A 736 -21.84 -14.57 4.78
N VAL A 737 -21.68 -15.79 5.29
CA VAL A 737 -21.46 -17.04 4.51
C VAL A 737 -20.30 -16.92 3.50
N ASN A 738 -19.19 -16.32 3.91
CA ASN A 738 -18.02 -16.05 3.07
C ASN A 738 -18.36 -15.29 1.76
N GLY A 739 -19.36 -14.41 1.79
CA GLY A 739 -19.86 -13.72 0.59
C GLY A 739 -20.49 -14.64 -0.46
N HIS A 740 -20.86 -15.86 -0.08
CA HIS A 740 -21.19 -17.01 -0.94
C HIS A 740 -20.03 -17.57 -1.78
N CYS A 741 -18.79 -17.14 -1.53
CA CYS A 741 -17.60 -17.69 -2.17
C CYS A 741 -17.21 -19.05 -1.55
N SER A 742 -16.85 -20.01 -2.39
CA SER A 742 -16.41 -21.35 -1.94
C SER A 742 -15.06 -21.35 -1.19
N HIS A 743 -14.14 -20.46 -1.56
CA HIS A 743 -12.78 -20.39 -0.99
C HIS A 743 -12.44 -18.96 -0.55
N LEU A 744 -11.81 -18.15 -1.42
CA LEU A 744 -11.43 -16.78 -1.08
C LEU A 744 -12.57 -15.80 -1.43
N CYS A 745 -12.87 -14.90 -0.50
CA CYS A 745 -13.77 -13.78 -0.70
C CYS A 745 -12.96 -12.48 -0.53
N LEU A 746 -12.90 -11.67 -1.59
CA LEU A 746 -12.02 -10.50 -1.71
C LEU A 746 -12.85 -9.23 -1.95
N PRO A 747 -12.43 -8.04 -1.46
CA PRO A 747 -13.10 -6.78 -1.78
C PRO A 747 -12.86 -6.39 -3.24
N ALA A 748 -13.95 -6.19 -4.00
CA ALA A 748 -13.87 -5.78 -5.41
C ALA A 748 -13.65 -4.27 -5.56
N PRO A 749 -12.94 -3.80 -6.62
CA PRO A 749 -12.65 -2.39 -6.81
C PRO A 749 -13.89 -1.55 -7.07
N LYS A 750 -14.13 -0.58 -6.20
CA LYS A 750 -15.27 0.32 -6.21
C LYS A 750 -15.05 1.46 -7.21
N ILE A 751 -15.39 1.18 -8.47
CA ILE A 751 -15.27 2.12 -9.60
C ILE A 751 -16.48 3.05 -9.68
N ASN A 752 -17.69 2.55 -9.42
CA ASN A 752 -18.92 3.35 -9.42
C ASN A 752 -19.95 2.78 -8.43
N SER A 753 -21.05 3.51 -8.19
CA SER A 753 -22.10 3.13 -7.22
C SER A 753 -22.92 1.87 -7.58
N ARG A 754 -22.59 1.17 -8.66
CA ARG A 754 -23.14 -0.12 -9.08
C ARG A 754 -22.06 -1.20 -9.29
N SER A 755 -20.79 -0.91 -8.98
CA SER A 755 -19.75 -1.94 -8.95
C SER A 755 -20.14 -3.06 -7.98
N PRO A 756 -19.79 -4.33 -8.25
CA PRO A 756 -19.77 -5.33 -7.19
C PRO A 756 -18.84 -4.85 -6.07
N LEU A 757 -19.14 -5.25 -4.84
CA LEU A 757 -18.35 -4.91 -3.65
C LEU A 757 -17.48 -6.08 -3.17
N LEU A 758 -17.74 -7.27 -3.71
CA LEU A 758 -17.05 -8.53 -3.44
C LEU A 758 -16.74 -9.25 -4.75
N SER A 759 -15.66 -10.03 -4.73
CA SER A 759 -15.19 -10.89 -5.81
C SER A 759 -14.76 -12.22 -5.21
N CYS A 760 -15.19 -13.34 -5.79
CA CYS A 760 -14.77 -14.67 -5.33
C CYS A 760 -13.53 -15.12 -6.09
N ALA A 761 -12.55 -15.67 -5.37
CA ALA A 761 -11.31 -16.17 -5.94
C ALA A 761 -11.03 -17.61 -5.49
N CYS A 762 -10.27 -18.32 -6.33
CA CYS A 762 -9.85 -19.68 -6.10
C CYS A 762 -8.36 -19.74 -5.80
N PRO A 763 -7.90 -20.57 -4.85
CA PRO A 763 -6.50 -20.91 -4.70
C PRO A 763 -5.88 -21.39 -6.01
N ASP A 764 -4.56 -21.33 -6.11
CA ASP A 764 -3.89 -21.72 -7.36
C ASP A 764 -4.02 -23.23 -7.63
N GLY A 765 -4.00 -23.60 -8.91
CA GLY A 765 -4.42 -24.92 -9.40
C GLY A 765 -5.95 -25.07 -9.62
N LEU A 766 -6.78 -24.34 -8.87
CA LEU A 766 -8.25 -24.33 -9.01
C LEU A 766 -8.73 -23.21 -9.94
N ARG A 767 -9.84 -23.44 -10.65
CA ARG A 767 -10.51 -22.45 -11.52
C ARG A 767 -11.90 -22.10 -10.99
N LEU A 768 -12.29 -20.83 -11.13
CA LEU A 768 -13.64 -20.36 -10.80
C LEU A 768 -14.63 -20.81 -11.90
N LEU A 769 -15.80 -21.28 -11.51
CA LEU A 769 -16.90 -21.60 -12.41
C LEU A 769 -17.58 -20.35 -12.97
N SER A 770 -18.39 -20.55 -14.01
CA SER A 770 -19.20 -19.50 -14.65
C SER A 770 -20.32 -18.93 -13.75
N ASP A 771 -20.51 -19.46 -12.55
CA ASP A 771 -21.38 -18.87 -11.52
C ASP A 771 -20.69 -17.71 -10.76
N GLY A 772 -19.36 -17.61 -10.83
CA GLY A 772 -18.57 -16.62 -10.11
C GLY A 772 -18.43 -16.88 -8.61
N LEU A 773 -18.73 -18.10 -8.12
CA LEU A 773 -18.78 -18.45 -6.70
C LEU A 773 -17.99 -19.73 -6.35
N MET A 774 -18.10 -20.76 -7.18
CA MET A 774 -17.54 -22.09 -6.90
C MET A 774 -16.23 -22.36 -7.64
N CYS A 775 -15.26 -22.91 -6.92
CA CYS A 775 -13.98 -23.35 -7.47
C CYS A 775 -14.02 -24.84 -7.79
N VAL A 776 -13.42 -25.23 -8.92
CA VAL A 776 -13.26 -26.63 -9.35
C VAL A 776 -11.87 -26.89 -9.87
N GLU A 777 -11.46 -28.15 -9.80
CA GLU A 777 -10.19 -28.61 -10.35
C GLU A 777 -10.16 -28.56 -11.88
N ASN A 778 -8.94 -28.55 -12.41
CA ASN A 778 -8.66 -28.64 -13.84
C ASN A 778 -8.69 -30.11 -14.28
N VAL A 779 -9.89 -30.65 -14.51
CA VAL A 779 -10.08 -32.00 -15.08
C VAL A 779 -9.50 -32.07 -16.50
N THR A 780 -8.23 -32.45 -16.61
CA THR A 780 -7.55 -32.74 -17.87
C THR A 780 -8.08 -34.04 -18.45
N THR A 781 -9.17 -33.97 -19.23
CA THR A 781 -9.69 -35.13 -19.96
C THR A 781 -8.72 -35.54 -21.07
N THR A 782 -7.79 -36.44 -20.75
CA THR A 782 -6.84 -37.07 -21.67
C THR A 782 -7.56 -38.09 -22.58
N VAL A 783 -8.38 -37.57 -23.50
CA VAL A 783 -9.08 -38.38 -24.50
C VAL A 783 -8.07 -38.99 -25.47
N ALA A 784 -7.71 -40.26 -25.24
CA ALA A 784 -6.81 -41.01 -26.10
C ALA A 784 -7.39 -41.17 -27.54
N PRO A 785 -6.55 -41.11 -28.59
CA PRO A 785 -7.03 -41.04 -29.97
C PRO A 785 -7.43 -42.41 -30.55
N THR A 786 -8.74 -42.68 -30.66
CA THR A 786 -9.26 -43.85 -31.38
C THR A 786 -9.98 -43.49 -32.68
N THR A 787 -9.24 -43.61 -33.79
CA THR A 787 -9.66 -44.00 -35.16
C THR A 787 -10.98 -43.47 -35.75
N GLN A 788 -10.84 -42.74 -36.86
CA GLN A 788 -11.91 -42.19 -37.71
C GLN A 788 -12.87 -43.24 -38.32
N GLN A 789 -14.12 -42.83 -38.63
CA GLN A 789 -14.80 -43.34 -39.83
C GLN A 789 -15.77 -42.34 -40.50
N SER A 790 -15.32 -41.80 -41.65
CA SER A 790 -16.05 -41.22 -42.79
C SER A 790 -17.31 -40.33 -42.59
N ALA A 791 -17.05 -39.03 -42.68
CA ALA A 791 -17.91 -37.93 -43.15
C ALA A 791 -18.97 -38.22 -44.25
N LYS A 792 -19.94 -37.30 -44.38
CA LYS A 792 -20.05 -36.37 -45.54
C LYS A 792 -20.88 -35.09 -45.21
N PRO A 793 -20.72 -33.98 -45.98
CA PRO A 793 -20.95 -32.61 -45.47
C PRO A 793 -22.20 -31.89 -46.03
N PHE A 794 -22.50 -30.69 -45.51
CA PHE A 794 -23.23 -29.64 -46.23
C PHE A 794 -22.69 -28.21 -45.94
N HIS A 795 -23.17 -27.23 -46.71
CA HIS A 795 -22.52 -25.93 -46.95
C HIS A 795 -22.83 -24.80 -45.95
N LYS A 796 -21.85 -23.88 -45.81
CA LYS A 796 -21.97 -22.50 -45.30
C LYS A 796 -22.89 -21.65 -46.19
N LEU A 797 -23.74 -20.81 -45.59
CA LEU A 797 -24.16 -19.49 -46.12
C LEU A 797 -24.87 -18.64 -45.04
N GLU A 798 -25.21 -17.39 -45.37
CA GLU A 798 -25.49 -16.28 -44.42
C GLU A 798 -26.86 -15.62 -44.67
N LEU A 799 -27.24 -14.62 -43.84
CA LEU A 799 -28.56 -13.97 -43.78
C LEU A 799 -29.09 -13.37 -45.11
N GLN A 800 -30.43 -13.35 -45.28
CA GLN A 800 -31.15 -12.16 -45.78
C GLN A 800 -32.67 -12.15 -45.50
N ASN A 801 -33.27 -10.95 -45.54
CA ASN A 801 -34.69 -10.66 -45.28
C ASN A 801 -35.57 -10.69 -46.54
N ILE A 802 -36.89 -10.87 -46.39
CA ILE A 802 -37.92 -10.55 -47.41
C ILE A 802 -39.14 -9.86 -46.72
N THR A 803 -39.81 -8.93 -47.41
CA THR A 803 -40.79 -7.97 -46.85
C THR A 803 -42.15 -7.91 -47.60
N THR A 804 -43.08 -7.10 -47.07
CA THR A 804 -44.33 -6.54 -47.69
C THR A 804 -45.47 -7.55 -48.00
N THR A 805 -46.78 -7.22 -47.90
CA THR A 805 -47.55 -5.98 -47.54
C THR A 805 -48.83 -6.40 -46.75
N THR A 806 -49.93 -5.66 -46.48
CA THR A 806 -50.56 -4.43 -47.04
C THR A 806 -51.32 -3.63 -45.94
N HIS A 807 -52.46 -2.96 -46.25
CA HIS A 807 -53.21 -2.02 -45.40
C HIS A 807 -54.77 -2.17 -45.60
N PRO A 808 -55.67 -1.24 -45.17
CA PRO A 808 -56.28 -1.16 -43.81
C PRO A 808 -57.82 -0.88 -43.85
N ILE A 809 -58.46 -0.39 -42.75
CA ILE A 809 -59.38 0.81 -42.69
C ILE A 809 -60.18 0.98 -41.34
N THR A 810 -60.08 2.19 -40.77
CA THR A 810 -60.90 2.99 -39.79
C THR A 810 -61.87 2.44 -38.69
N SER A 811 -61.60 2.84 -37.43
CA SER A 811 -62.45 3.43 -36.34
C SER A 811 -64.00 3.34 -36.29
N MET A 812 -64.59 3.21 -35.07
CA MET A 812 -65.33 4.30 -34.36
C MET A 812 -65.64 4.02 -32.86
N ASP A 813 -66.59 4.73 -32.22
CA ASP A 813 -66.57 5.16 -30.79
C ASP A 813 -67.90 4.92 -29.99
N ASN A 814 -67.86 5.04 -28.65
CA ASN A 814 -68.94 5.20 -27.63
C ASN A 814 -69.99 4.08 -27.33
N GLY A 815 -70.12 3.73 -26.02
CA GLY A 815 -71.23 4.32 -25.21
C GLY A 815 -72.36 3.47 -24.56
N LYS A 816 -72.21 3.15 -23.26
CA LYS A 816 -73.22 3.15 -22.15
C LYS A 816 -74.44 2.17 -22.06
N ASN A 817 -74.61 1.64 -20.82
CA ASN A 817 -75.86 1.40 -20.04
C ASN A 817 -76.88 0.31 -20.51
N ASP A 818 -77.70 -0.35 -19.65
CA ASP A 818 -78.06 -0.17 -18.23
C ASP A 818 -78.51 -1.49 -17.52
N SER A 819 -78.55 -1.49 -16.17
CA SER A 819 -79.31 -2.39 -15.26
C SER A 819 -78.97 -3.90 -15.09
N ALA A 820 -79.50 -4.63 -14.09
CA ALA A 820 -79.21 -4.55 -12.63
C ALA A 820 -79.99 -5.60 -11.78
N SER A 821 -79.30 -6.67 -11.32
CA SER A 821 -79.57 -7.50 -10.12
C SER A 821 -78.65 -8.73 -10.12
N GLU A 822 -78.38 -9.49 -9.07
CA GLU A 822 -78.21 -9.30 -7.62
C GLU A 822 -78.00 -10.72 -7.07
N SER A 823 -76.80 -11.04 -6.57
CA SER A 823 -76.59 -12.23 -5.74
C SER A 823 -75.38 -12.02 -4.82
N THR A 824 -75.52 -12.42 -3.55
CA THR A 824 -74.56 -12.12 -2.49
C THR A 824 -73.66 -13.30 -2.17
N ASP A 825 -72.34 -13.10 -2.21
CA ASP A 825 -71.34 -14.02 -1.67
C ASP A 825 -70.69 -13.41 -0.41
N PRO A 826 -70.72 -14.07 0.77
CA PRO A 826 -70.16 -13.54 2.01
C PRO A 826 -68.63 -13.43 2.03
N GLY A 827 -67.89 -13.97 1.06
CA GLY A 827 -66.42 -13.99 1.07
C GLY A 827 -65.74 -12.60 1.13
N LEU A 828 -66.36 -11.55 0.56
CA LEU A 828 -65.71 -10.24 0.39
C LEU A 828 -65.45 -9.51 1.72
N VAL A 829 -66.35 -9.65 2.70
CA VAL A 829 -66.28 -8.91 3.97
C VAL A 829 -65.13 -9.41 4.84
N ALA A 830 -64.86 -10.72 4.84
CA ALA A 830 -63.76 -11.32 5.58
C ALA A 830 -62.39 -10.84 5.07
N GLY A 831 -62.21 -10.80 3.74
CA GLY A 831 -60.94 -10.34 3.13
C GLY A 831 -60.61 -8.89 3.45
N ILE A 832 -61.60 -7.99 3.44
CA ILE A 832 -61.39 -6.57 3.75
C ILE A 832 -60.99 -6.38 5.23
N VAL A 833 -61.65 -7.06 6.16
CA VAL A 833 -61.31 -6.97 7.59
C VAL A 833 -59.89 -7.50 7.87
N ILE A 834 -59.52 -8.64 7.29
CA ILE A 834 -58.17 -9.21 7.44
C ILE A 834 -57.11 -8.29 6.83
N GLY A 835 -57.38 -7.70 5.66
CA GLY A 835 -56.46 -6.76 5.00
C GLY A 835 -56.21 -5.49 5.84
N VAL A 836 -57.28 -4.89 6.38
CA VAL A 836 -57.16 -3.68 7.22
C VAL A 836 -56.45 -3.97 8.55
N VAL A 837 -56.71 -5.10 9.20
CA VAL A 837 -56.01 -5.51 10.43
C VAL A 837 -54.53 -5.79 10.15
N SER A 838 -54.21 -6.51 9.07
CA SER A 838 -52.82 -6.77 8.66
C SER A 838 -52.05 -5.49 8.36
N LEU A 839 -52.67 -4.54 7.64
CA LEU A 839 -52.04 -3.24 7.32
C LEU A 839 -51.84 -2.38 8.58
N GLY A 840 -52.79 -2.39 9.51
CA GLY A 840 -52.69 -1.71 10.80
C GLY A 840 -51.56 -2.28 11.68
N LEU A 841 -51.40 -3.60 11.72
CA LEU A 841 -50.29 -4.26 12.42
C LEU A 841 -48.94 -3.95 11.76
N LEU A 842 -48.85 -3.90 10.44
CA LEU A 842 -47.64 -3.50 9.71
C LEU A 842 -47.25 -2.05 9.99
N LEU A 843 -48.21 -1.13 10.04
CA LEU A 843 -47.98 0.28 10.41
C LEU A 843 -47.55 0.43 11.87
N LEU A 844 -48.16 -0.32 12.80
CA LEU A 844 -47.74 -0.35 14.20
C LEU A 844 -46.32 -0.92 14.36
N ALA A 845 -45.96 -1.97 13.61
CA ALA A 845 -44.60 -2.51 13.59
C ALA A 845 -43.59 -1.49 13.04
N LEU A 846 -43.93 -0.78 11.96
CA LEU A 846 -43.09 0.30 11.41
C LEU A 846 -42.88 1.45 12.39
N VAL A 847 -43.94 1.91 13.07
CA VAL A 847 -43.84 2.95 14.11
C VAL A 847 -43.02 2.45 15.30
N ALA A 848 -43.19 1.19 15.72
CA ALA A 848 -42.39 0.59 16.78
C ALA A 848 -40.89 0.50 16.41
N VAL A 849 -40.57 0.10 15.17
CA VAL A 849 -39.19 0.09 14.66
C VAL A 849 -38.59 1.50 14.57
N LEU A 850 -39.36 2.50 14.12
CA LEU A 850 -38.90 3.90 14.10
C LEU A 850 -38.68 4.46 15.51
N CYS A 851 -39.59 4.18 16.45
CA CYS A 851 -39.43 4.56 17.85
C CYS A 851 -38.23 3.86 18.51
N TYR A 852 -38.02 2.56 18.22
CA TYR A 852 -36.87 1.81 18.71
C TYR A 852 -35.55 2.32 18.13
N ARG A 853 -35.52 2.66 16.83
CA ARG A 853 -34.34 3.26 16.17
C ARG A 853 -34.04 4.65 16.72
N HIS A 854 -35.06 5.46 17.01
CA HIS A 854 -34.89 6.76 17.66
C HIS A 854 -34.53 6.65 19.16
N TYR A 855 -34.94 5.58 19.84
CA TYR A 855 -34.53 5.27 21.22
C TYR A 855 -33.05 4.88 21.27
N LEU A 856 -32.60 3.98 20.39
CA LEU A 856 -31.19 3.64 20.22
C LEU A 856 -30.36 4.89 19.90
N HIS A 857 -30.76 5.69 18.90
CA HIS A 857 -30.04 6.90 18.50
C HIS A 857 -29.97 7.99 19.60
N ARG A 858 -30.78 7.89 20.66
CA ARG A 858 -30.75 8.80 21.82
C ARG A 858 -29.94 8.27 23.01
N ASN A 859 -29.69 6.96 23.08
CA ASN A 859 -28.93 6.32 24.16
C ASN A 859 -27.50 5.90 23.77
N VAL A 860 -27.16 5.88 22.47
CA VAL A 860 -25.82 5.48 21.97
C VAL A 860 -24.73 6.55 22.16
N THR A 861 -25.06 7.74 22.68
CA THR A 861 -24.07 8.80 23.00
C THR A 861 -23.37 8.62 24.35
N SER A 862 -23.45 7.45 25.00
CA SER A 862 -22.84 7.19 26.31
C SER A 862 -22.57 5.70 26.56
N MET A 863 -21.67 5.10 25.78
CA MET A 863 -21.09 3.79 26.09
C MET A 863 -19.57 3.80 25.87
N ASN A 864 -18.83 4.20 26.91
CA ASN A 864 -17.41 3.83 27.04
C ASN A 864 -17.33 2.29 27.09
N PHE A 865 -16.34 1.70 26.44
CA PHE A 865 -16.02 0.28 26.58
C PHE A 865 -14.55 0.06 26.83
N ASP A 866 -14.25 -0.74 27.85
CA ASP A 866 -12.89 -1.01 28.30
C ASP A 866 -12.11 -1.86 27.28
N ASN A 867 -10.96 -1.35 26.86
CA ASN A 867 -9.98 -2.09 26.08
C ASN A 867 -8.89 -2.62 27.04
N PRO A 868 -8.58 -3.93 27.07
CA PRO A 868 -7.53 -4.46 27.96
C PRO A 868 -6.14 -3.84 27.75
N VAL A 869 -5.84 -3.32 26.55
CA VAL A 869 -4.59 -2.61 26.24
C VAL A 869 -4.43 -1.32 27.06
N TYR A 870 -5.53 -0.64 27.41
CA TYR A 870 -5.49 0.56 28.26
C TYR A 870 -5.18 0.28 29.73
N ARG A 871 -5.21 -1.00 30.16
CA ARG A 871 -5.05 -1.39 31.56
C ARG A 871 -3.59 -1.63 31.96
N LYS A 872 -2.82 -2.37 31.15
CA LYS A 872 -1.38 -2.60 31.40
C LYS A 872 -0.62 -1.27 31.59
N THR A 873 -0.81 -0.33 30.66
CA THR A 873 -0.11 0.97 30.65
C THR A 873 -0.49 1.92 31.79
N THR A 874 -1.59 1.67 32.51
CA THR A 874 -2.06 2.53 33.62
C THR A 874 -1.86 1.90 35.00
N GLU A 875 -1.93 0.58 35.15
CA GLU A 875 -1.70 -0.08 36.45
C GLU A 875 -0.20 -0.19 36.81
N ASP A 876 0.71 -0.29 35.83
CA ASP A 876 2.16 -0.35 36.09
C ASP A 876 2.77 1.00 36.53
N GLN A 877 2.20 2.14 36.12
CA GLN A 877 2.70 3.46 36.56
C GLN A 877 2.21 3.88 37.96
N PHE A 878 1.18 3.25 38.52
CA PHE A 878 0.63 3.61 39.84
C PHE A 878 1.10 2.70 41.01
N SER A 879 1.96 1.73 40.72
CA SER A 879 2.35 0.68 41.68
C SER A 879 3.64 0.96 42.48
N LEU A 880 4.40 2.03 42.16
CA LEU A 880 5.77 2.24 42.68
C LEU A 880 6.01 3.49 43.56
N GLU A 881 4.98 4.29 43.90
CA GLU A 881 5.10 5.35 44.93
C GLU A 881 4.36 5.02 46.24
N LYS A 882 4.86 4.00 46.95
CA LYS A 882 4.59 3.84 48.39
C LYS A 882 5.77 3.20 49.12
N ASN A 883 6.13 3.81 50.25
CA ASN A 883 7.19 3.42 51.18
C ASN A 883 8.65 3.65 50.74
N ARG A 884 9.11 4.91 50.79
CA ARG A 884 10.38 5.28 51.46
C ARG A 884 10.55 6.81 51.63
N PHE A 885 10.22 7.31 52.81
CA PHE A 885 10.89 8.49 53.37
C PHE A 885 11.96 8.03 54.35
N PRO A 886 13.17 8.59 54.25
CA PRO A 886 13.86 9.07 55.44
C PRO A 886 14.32 10.53 55.27
N HIS A 887 14.20 11.34 56.33
CA HIS A 887 14.84 12.65 56.40
C HIS A 887 16.37 12.53 56.43
N PRO A 888 17.09 13.55 55.95
CA PRO A 888 17.80 14.43 56.90
C PRO A 888 17.39 15.91 56.74
N ALA A 889 18.10 16.84 57.38
CA ALA A 889 17.66 18.22 57.64
C ALA A 889 18.74 19.29 57.37
N ALA A 890 18.32 20.57 57.40
CA ALA A 890 19.12 21.81 57.27
C ALA A 890 19.66 22.12 55.83
N THR A 891 19.87 23.39 55.40
CA THR A 891 19.92 24.69 56.12
C THR A 891 19.61 25.91 55.21
N VAL A 892 18.81 26.88 55.70
CA VAL A 892 18.88 28.38 55.58
C VAL A 892 18.95 29.10 54.20
N GLY A 893 18.17 30.20 54.09
CA GLY A 893 18.11 31.23 53.02
C GLY A 893 16.70 31.31 52.39
N GLU A 894 15.83 32.33 52.54
CA GLU A 894 15.97 33.82 52.49
C GLU A 894 16.65 34.29 51.18
N GLU A 895 16.04 35.08 50.27
CA GLU A 895 14.89 36.04 50.29
C GLU A 895 14.03 35.92 48.99
N ALA A 896 12.83 36.50 48.78
CA ALA A 896 11.74 37.05 49.63
C ALA A 896 10.49 37.46 48.75
N GLN A 897 9.46 38.08 49.37
CA GLN A 897 8.36 38.91 48.80
C GLN A 897 7.24 38.29 47.90
N GLU A 898 6.14 37.93 48.57
CA GLU A 898 4.74 38.07 48.11
C GLU A 898 4.18 39.49 48.46
N PRO A 899 2.94 39.91 48.11
CA PRO A 899 2.05 39.57 46.98
C PRO A 899 1.42 40.88 46.37
N LEU A 900 0.17 40.81 45.85
CA LEU A 900 -0.80 41.87 45.40
C LEU A 900 -1.11 41.79 43.88
N THR A 901 -2.36 41.85 43.37
CA THR A 901 -3.72 41.69 43.95
C THR A 901 -4.73 41.38 42.84
N SER A 902 -5.84 40.70 43.14
CA SER A 902 -7.01 40.60 42.25
C SER A 902 -8.23 41.35 42.83
N PRO A 903 -8.95 42.10 41.98
CA PRO A 903 -10.42 42.03 41.95
C PRO A 903 -10.95 42.01 40.49
N GLY A 904 -12.17 41.57 40.18
CA GLY A 904 -13.17 40.90 41.01
C GLY A 904 -14.58 40.92 40.37
N THR A 905 -15.34 39.83 40.53
CA THR A 905 -16.82 39.72 40.45
C THR A 905 -17.59 40.35 39.26
N ASN A 906 -18.29 39.52 38.48
CA ASN A 906 -19.77 39.39 38.59
C ASN A 906 -20.34 38.23 37.74
N ASP A 907 -21.41 37.62 38.24
CA ASP A 907 -22.21 36.57 37.59
C ASP A 907 -23.54 37.10 37.03
N TYR A 908 -24.23 36.27 36.23
CA TYR A 908 -25.57 36.46 35.62
C TYR A 908 -25.64 37.55 34.53
N VAL A 909 -26.21 37.31 33.34
CA VAL A 909 -27.34 36.42 32.97
C VAL A 909 -26.99 35.46 31.84
#